data_AF-A0A978SZY0-F1
#
_entry.id   AF-A0A978SZY0-F1
#
_cell.length_a   1.000
_cell.length_b   1.000
_cell.length_c   1.000
_cell.angle_alpha   90.00
_cell.angle_beta   90.00
_cell.angle_gamma   90.00
#
_symmetry.space_group_name_H-M   'P 1'
#
loop_
_entity.id
_entity.type
_entity.pdbx_description
1 polymer ?
#
loop_
_entity_poly.entity_id
_entity_poly.type
_entity_poly.pdbx_seq_one_letter_code
_entity_poly.pdbx_strand_id
1 'polypeptide(L)'
;MVSIFLTPLFPSPIIDLFDADFYRAINPELAGKSRQEAREHFDKFGLREGLRFSPIFDLQFYRNFYPDLKNLSNQQLYQHFRTFGIREGRLPSAFFNPDYYIYNNPDVIGEQQESLRNQRVRAIEHYFTYGLLEGRKSSEFFDANYYRLNNPDLRAAGFNNKQLLQHYQIFGLGEGRRASLIFDPFYYLDTNRDLKAKGFDNRQAFEHYVTLGLAEGRRPSLFFDPEAIASLIWLTPAPNQTQQTTGETQQFEREPLAKRWGILPGGTLTYSFVTTASAPLYQGSESGVGEVSEAIKNNVRQIMQKYNEILPFNLVEVPDRPPSEGQIRILFSDGPNYAYTYEPGDGIGGDIHLSRAYESNPALSFASGPGSYGYESLIHEIGHALGLKHPNNYEGFSLNDEQQASADEGPFLAFPKDNNTNTVMSYNFAGVGASTPMPYDIRSLHVIYGTNDFNITNTTYKFDSSTFLQVKQTIWDAGGIDTFDFSELPGTNSYFFDMNEGGRNTTTAAINGTTFIAFGDPSGKTYTSDLYVTAIAYGTIIENLIGTPGNDGILGNNEANRIIGAQGADVITGARGADVITGGIGKDIFVYAPGDGGMTQAMADTITDFIDGEDVIALVAGLRFQDLQIQAVGADSLIRIAATGEILATLIGVEPSALTSADFTVF
;
A
#
# COMPACT_ATOMS: atom_id res chain seq x y z
N MET A 1 31.14 -21.78 29.16
CA MET A 1 30.75 -21.41 30.54
C MET A 1 31.33 -20.04 30.84
N VAL A 2 30.57 -18.97 30.55
CA VAL A 2 30.88 -17.61 31.02
C VAL A 2 29.61 -17.13 31.70
N SER A 3 29.69 -16.96 33.01
CA SER A 3 28.60 -16.55 33.89
C SER A 3 28.40 -15.04 33.75
N ILE A 4 27.25 -14.60 33.25
CA ILE A 4 26.81 -13.20 33.32
C ILE A 4 25.58 -13.16 34.22
N PHE A 5 25.83 -13.12 35.53
CA PHE A 5 24.87 -12.61 36.50
C PHE A 5 25.34 -11.22 36.91
N LEU A 6 24.91 -10.20 36.16
CA LEU A 6 24.91 -8.82 36.65
C LEU A 6 23.51 -8.56 37.22
N THR A 7 23.44 -8.45 38.53
CA THR A 7 22.27 -7.97 39.26
C THR A 7 21.87 -6.58 38.77
N PRO A 8 20.58 -6.29 38.52
CA PRO A 8 20.16 -4.97 38.10
C PRO A 8 20.27 -3.99 39.28
N LEU A 9 21.14 -3.00 39.15
CA LEU A 9 21.04 -1.76 39.92
C LEU A 9 19.82 -1.00 39.39
N PHE A 10 18.92 -0.60 40.31
CA PHE A 10 17.65 0.12 40.16
C PHE A 10 16.36 -0.73 39.97
N PRO A 11 15.36 -0.61 40.87
CA PRO A 11 14.04 -1.18 40.66
C PRO A 11 13.31 -0.32 39.63
N SER A 12 13.27 -0.79 38.38
CA SER A 12 12.42 -0.20 37.35
C SER A 12 10.98 -0.69 37.49
N PRO A 13 9.96 0.06 37.05
CA PRO A 13 8.62 -0.51 36.90
C PRO A 13 8.73 -1.71 35.97
N ILE A 14 8.32 -2.85 36.50
CA ILE A 14 8.26 -4.12 35.82
C ILE A 14 7.05 -3.97 34.87
N ILE A 15 7.28 -3.77 33.57
CA ILE A 15 6.16 -3.69 32.61
C ILE A 15 5.45 -5.06 32.62
N ASP A 16 4.14 -5.04 32.80
CA ASP A 16 3.31 -6.24 32.65
C ASP A 16 2.73 -6.27 31.24
N LEU A 17 3.13 -7.27 30.45
CA LEU A 17 2.70 -7.41 29.05
C LEU A 17 1.48 -8.32 28.91
N PHE A 18 0.93 -8.80 30.04
CA PHE A 18 -0.21 -9.70 30.07
C PHE A 18 -1.52 -8.98 29.70
N ASP A 19 -2.16 -9.43 28.62
CA ASP A 19 -3.50 -8.98 28.23
C ASP A 19 -4.53 -10.08 28.51
N ALA A 20 -5.31 -9.91 29.56
CA ALA A 20 -6.32 -10.88 29.97
C ALA A 20 -7.44 -11.08 28.93
N ASP A 21 -7.75 -10.07 28.11
CA ASP A 21 -8.80 -10.19 27.09
C ASP A 21 -8.26 -10.99 25.89
N PHE A 22 -7.04 -10.64 25.44
CA PHE A 22 -6.34 -11.40 24.41
C PHE A 22 -6.13 -12.86 24.83
N TYR A 23 -5.65 -13.09 26.05
CA TYR A 23 -5.35 -14.41 26.56
C TYR A 23 -6.61 -15.30 26.62
N ARG A 24 -7.76 -14.75 27.02
CA ARG A 24 -9.04 -15.49 26.99
C ARG A 24 -9.55 -15.74 25.57
N ALA A 25 -9.30 -14.82 24.64
CA ALA A 25 -9.77 -14.95 23.26
C ALA A 25 -9.05 -16.06 22.48
N ILE A 26 -7.76 -16.26 22.74
CA ILE A 26 -6.95 -17.23 21.99
C ILE A 26 -6.85 -18.61 22.67
N ASN A 27 -7.26 -18.72 23.93
CA ASN A 27 -7.22 -19.97 24.70
C ASN A 27 -8.66 -20.39 25.06
N PRO A 28 -9.31 -21.26 24.26
CA PRO A 28 -10.73 -21.58 24.39
C PRO A 28 -11.15 -22.13 25.75
N GLU A 29 -10.24 -22.79 26.49
CA GLU A 29 -10.48 -23.29 27.83
C GLU A 29 -10.69 -22.18 28.88
N LEU A 30 -10.30 -20.95 28.54
CA LEU A 30 -10.50 -19.76 29.36
C LEU A 30 -11.70 -18.93 28.91
N ALA A 31 -12.48 -19.42 27.94
CA ALA A 31 -13.71 -18.76 27.52
C ALA A 31 -14.67 -18.60 28.72
N GLY A 32 -15.17 -17.38 28.93
CA GLY A 32 -16.07 -17.05 30.06
C GLY A 32 -15.38 -16.90 31.43
N LYS A 33 -14.07 -17.11 31.54
CA LYS A 33 -13.31 -16.85 32.78
C LYS A 33 -13.17 -15.35 33.05
N SER A 34 -13.09 -14.98 34.32
CA SER A 34 -12.76 -13.60 34.72
C SER A 34 -11.32 -13.23 34.35
N ARG A 35 -11.01 -11.93 34.28
CA ARG A 35 -9.64 -11.45 34.04
C ARG A 35 -8.65 -11.95 35.12
N GLN A 36 -9.13 -12.10 36.36
CA GLN A 36 -8.33 -12.62 37.46
C GLN A 36 -8.03 -14.12 37.28
N GLU A 37 -9.04 -14.93 36.96
CA GLU A 37 -8.83 -16.37 36.68
C GLU A 37 -7.88 -16.56 35.49
N ALA A 38 -8.00 -15.73 34.45
CA ALA A 38 -7.09 -15.75 33.31
C ALA A 38 -5.64 -15.43 33.72
N ARG A 39 -5.45 -14.45 34.62
CA ARG A 39 -4.13 -14.13 35.18
C ARG A 39 -3.55 -15.27 36.02
N GLU A 40 -4.36 -15.85 36.90
CA GLU A 40 -3.94 -17.00 37.72
C GLU A 40 -3.54 -18.20 36.85
N HIS A 41 -4.28 -18.45 35.76
CA HIS A 41 -3.94 -19.47 34.78
C HIS A 41 -2.63 -19.17 34.06
N PHE A 42 -2.43 -17.93 33.61
CA PHE A 42 -1.19 -17.50 32.95
C PHE A 42 0.04 -17.68 33.86
N ASP A 43 -0.05 -17.22 35.10
CA ASP A 43 1.05 -17.30 36.07
C ASP A 43 1.41 -18.76 36.41
N LYS A 44 0.42 -19.66 36.42
CA LYS A 44 0.59 -21.07 36.80
C LYS A 44 0.98 -21.98 35.63
N PHE A 45 0.46 -21.71 34.43
CA PHE A 45 0.55 -22.59 33.26
C PHE A 45 0.98 -21.83 32.01
N GLY A 46 0.25 -20.76 31.66
CA GLY A 46 0.35 -20.12 30.35
C GLY A 46 1.76 -19.72 29.95
N LEU A 47 2.49 -19.04 30.84
CA LEU A 47 3.86 -18.63 30.55
C LEU A 47 4.79 -19.85 30.38
N ARG A 48 4.67 -20.87 31.23
CA ARG A 48 5.51 -22.07 31.14
C ARG A 48 5.26 -22.83 29.85
N GLU A 49 4.00 -22.95 29.44
CA GLU A 49 3.56 -23.69 28.26
C GLU A 49 3.74 -22.90 26.96
N GLY A 50 4.04 -21.60 27.05
CA GLY A 50 4.30 -20.75 25.89
C GLY A 50 3.03 -20.36 25.15
N LEU A 51 1.90 -20.33 25.85
CA LEU A 51 0.63 -19.85 25.31
C LEU A 51 0.75 -18.35 24.99
N ARG A 52 0.15 -17.91 23.88
CA ARG A 52 0.15 -16.48 23.51
C ARG A 52 -0.73 -15.71 24.49
N PHE A 53 -0.19 -14.64 25.08
CA PHE A 53 -0.82 -13.90 26.18
C PHE A 53 -0.83 -12.39 26.00
N SER A 54 -0.25 -11.91 24.90
CA SER A 54 -0.10 -10.50 24.60
C SER A 54 -0.21 -10.30 23.08
N PRO A 55 -0.89 -9.25 22.62
CA PRO A 55 -0.88 -8.87 21.21
C PRO A 55 0.48 -8.30 20.76
N ILE A 56 1.32 -7.85 21.70
CA ILE A 56 2.58 -7.15 21.39
C ILE A 56 3.84 -7.95 21.73
N PHE A 57 3.71 -9.04 22.49
CA PHE A 57 4.83 -9.90 22.86
C PHE A 57 4.54 -11.36 22.49
N ASP A 58 5.39 -11.90 21.61
CA ASP A 58 5.30 -13.28 21.14
C ASP A 58 6.59 -14.03 21.53
N LEU A 59 6.45 -15.02 22.41
CA LEU A 59 7.57 -15.82 22.91
C LEU A 59 8.29 -16.61 21.81
N GLN A 60 7.55 -17.17 20.86
CA GLN A 60 8.13 -18.00 19.81
C GLN A 60 8.84 -17.13 18.79
N PHE A 61 8.23 -16.00 18.42
CA PHE A 61 8.90 -14.98 17.64
C PHE A 61 10.20 -14.55 18.32
N TYR A 62 10.14 -14.12 19.58
CA TYR A 62 11.30 -13.61 20.32
C TYR A 62 12.43 -14.64 20.42
N ARG A 63 12.09 -15.93 20.59
CA ARG A 63 13.07 -17.02 20.58
C ARG A 63 13.70 -17.23 19.21
N ASN A 64 12.89 -17.25 18.16
CA ASN A 64 13.33 -17.64 16.81
C ASN A 64 14.06 -16.50 16.10
N PHE A 65 13.65 -15.27 16.37
CA PHE A 65 14.25 -14.06 15.80
C PHE A 65 15.64 -13.77 16.38
N TYR A 66 15.90 -14.16 17.63
CA TYR A 66 17.16 -13.90 18.34
C TYR A 66 17.94 -15.20 18.62
N PRO A 67 18.97 -15.54 17.82
CA PRO A 67 19.70 -16.80 17.96
C PRO A 67 20.32 -17.03 19.35
N ASP A 68 20.71 -15.96 20.05
CA ASP A 68 21.28 -16.02 21.40
C ASP A 68 20.26 -16.44 22.49
N LEU A 69 18.96 -16.32 22.20
CA LEU A 69 17.88 -16.66 23.12
C LEU A 69 17.30 -18.06 22.89
N LYS A 70 17.75 -18.78 21.84
CA LYS A 70 17.16 -20.04 21.37
C LYS A 70 16.98 -21.11 22.46
N ASN A 71 17.89 -21.14 23.44
CA ASN A 71 17.92 -22.15 24.51
C ASN A 71 17.24 -21.69 25.82
N LEU A 72 16.64 -20.49 25.85
CA LEU A 72 15.96 -20.00 27.04
C LEU A 72 14.54 -20.58 27.18
N SER A 73 14.17 -20.91 28.40
CA SER A 73 12.78 -21.25 28.75
C SER A 73 11.84 -20.05 28.53
N ASN A 74 10.54 -20.30 28.40
CA ASN A 74 9.55 -19.24 28.21
C ASN A 74 9.56 -18.20 29.34
N GLN A 75 9.76 -18.64 30.59
CA GLN A 75 9.93 -17.75 31.74
C GLN A 75 11.18 -16.88 31.63
N GLN A 76 12.31 -17.46 31.19
CA GLN A 76 13.55 -16.72 30.98
C GLN A 76 13.43 -15.73 29.83
N LEU A 77 12.72 -16.05 28.74
CA LEU A 77 12.47 -15.13 27.63
C LEU A 77 11.64 -13.91 28.08
N TYR A 78 10.55 -14.15 28.80
CA TYR A 78 9.71 -13.07 29.34
C TYR A 78 10.48 -12.15 30.31
N GLN A 79 11.28 -12.75 31.20
CA GLN A 79 12.16 -12.00 32.11
C GLN A 79 13.25 -11.25 31.34
N HIS A 80 13.86 -11.88 30.34
CA HIS A 80 14.91 -11.28 29.53
C HIS A 80 14.41 -10.02 28.82
N PHE A 81 13.25 -10.09 28.16
CA PHE A 81 12.72 -8.91 27.46
C PHE A 81 12.52 -7.71 28.40
N ARG A 82 11.94 -7.95 29.57
CA ARG A 82 11.60 -6.90 30.55
C ARG A 82 12.81 -6.30 31.25
N THR A 83 13.90 -7.05 31.35
CA THR A 83 15.12 -6.61 32.06
C THR A 83 16.21 -6.11 31.10
N PHE A 84 16.37 -6.77 29.95
CA PHE A 84 17.41 -6.53 28.95
C PHE A 84 16.83 -6.08 27.61
N GLY A 85 15.85 -6.81 27.08
CA GLY A 85 15.32 -6.61 25.72
C GLY A 85 14.85 -5.19 25.42
N ILE A 86 14.11 -4.54 26.33
CA ILE A 86 13.67 -3.14 26.17
C ILE A 86 14.88 -2.19 26.08
N ARG A 87 15.90 -2.39 26.93
CA ARG A 87 17.12 -1.57 26.88
C ARG A 87 17.91 -1.81 25.59
N GLU A 88 17.92 -3.05 25.12
CA GLU A 88 18.61 -3.47 23.91
C GLU A 88 17.86 -3.11 22.61
N GLY A 89 16.61 -2.61 22.70
CA GLY A 89 15.80 -2.31 21.51
C GLY A 89 15.34 -3.57 20.78
N ARG A 90 15.23 -4.70 21.49
CA ARG A 90 14.77 -5.95 20.87
C ARG A 90 13.27 -5.89 20.55
N LEU A 91 12.89 -6.50 19.43
CA LEU A 91 11.53 -6.63 18.94
C LEU A 91 10.76 -7.67 19.75
N PRO A 92 9.69 -7.28 20.47
CA PRO A 92 8.87 -8.23 21.21
C PRO A 92 7.96 -9.08 20.33
N SER A 93 7.60 -8.60 19.14
CA SER A 93 6.84 -9.32 18.12
C SER A 93 7.02 -8.67 16.74
N ALA A 94 6.55 -9.31 15.68
CA ALA A 94 6.46 -8.70 14.34
C ALA A 94 5.44 -7.54 14.26
N PHE A 95 4.58 -7.40 15.26
CA PHE A 95 3.46 -6.44 15.28
C PHE A 95 3.70 -5.24 16.19
N PHE A 96 4.81 -5.23 16.92
CA PHE A 96 5.19 -4.11 17.75
C PHE A 96 6.70 -3.92 17.77
N ASN A 97 7.15 -2.79 17.24
CA ASN A 97 8.50 -2.32 17.38
C ASN A 97 8.49 -1.02 18.22
N PRO A 98 9.07 -1.00 19.44
CA PRO A 98 9.14 0.20 20.26
C PRO A 98 9.81 1.38 19.55
N ASP A 99 10.85 1.10 18.77
CA ASP A 99 11.69 2.10 18.12
C ASP A 99 10.95 2.75 16.95
N TYR A 100 10.27 1.93 16.14
CA TYR A 100 9.34 2.39 15.12
C TYR A 100 8.20 3.23 15.73
N TYR A 101 7.68 2.81 16.88
CA TYR A 101 6.57 3.49 17.54
C TYR A 101 6.97 4.87 18.07
N ILE A 102 8.13 4.98 18.72
CA ILE A 102 8.74 6.25 19.16
C ILE A 102 8.89 7.19 17.96
N TYR A 103 9.50 6.67 16.89
CA TYR A 103 9.77 7.44 15.68
C TYR A 103 8.47 7.96 15.04
N ASN A 104 7.43 7.12 14.99
CA ASN A 104 6.17 7.51 14.36
C ASN A 104 5.27 8.38 15.24
N ASN A 105 5.55 8.47 16.54
CA ASN A 105 4.70 9.12 17.52
C ASN A 105 5.56 10.00 18.45
N PRO A 106 6.22 11.05 17.92
CA PRO A 106 7.11 11.90 18.71
C PRO A 106 6.38 12.60 19.86
N ASP A 107 5.06 12.79 19.76
CA ASP A 107 4.20 13.32 20.81
C ASP A 107 4.12 12.45 22.07
N VAL A 108 4.40 11.15 21.94
CA VAL A 108 4.42 10.19 23.06
C VAL A 108 5.71 10.27 23.87
N ILE A 109 6.74 10.94 23.33
CA ILE A 109 8.10 10.95 23.87
C ILE A 109 8.34 12.24 24.63
N GLY A 110 8.95 12.13 25.81
CA GLY A 110 9.33 13.30 26.61
C GLY A 110 10.48 14.07 25.97
N GLU A 111 10.79 15.26 26.51
CA GLU A 111 11.90 16.11 26.07
C GLU A 111 13.21 15.32 25.83
N GLN A 112 14.05 15.83 24.92
CA GLN A 112 15.27 15.19 24.37
C GLN A 112 16.31 14.68 25.41
N GLN A 113 16.08 14.85 26.72
CA GLN A 113 16.97 14.44 27.81
C GLN A 113 16.63 13.08 28.44
N GLU A 114 15.53 12.42 28.04
CA GLU A 114 15.19 11.10 28.59
C GLU A 114 15.98 9.96 27.94
N SER A 115 16.47 8.99 28.73
CA SER A 115 17.16 7.81 28.19
C SER A 115 16.28 7.00 27.22
N LEU A 116 16.83 6.49 26.11
CA LEU A 116 16.10 5.66 25.13
C LEU A 116 15.33 4.50 25.77
N ARG A 117 15.89 3.90 26.81
CA ARG A 117 15.19 2.85 27.56
C ARG A 117 13.86 3.33 28.10
N ASN A 118 13.81 4.50 28.73
CA ASN A 118 12.57 5.03 29.31
C ASN A 118 11.60 5.47 28.20
N GLN A 119 12.10 6.01 27.09
CA GLN A 119 11.27 6.28 25.91
C GLN A 119 10.60 4.99 25.40
N ARG A 120 11.34 3.89 25.31
CA ARG A 120 10.80 2.57 24.92
C ARG A 120 9.80 2.01 25.93
N VAL A 121 10.03 2.20 27.23
CA VAL A 121 9.07 1.82 28.28
C VAL A 121 7.76 2.58 28.08
N ARG A 122 7.82 3.90 27.90
CA ARG A 122 6.64 4.74 27.63
C ARG A 122 5.94 4.35 26.33
N ALA A 123 6.69 4.07 25.27
CA ALA A 123 6.13 3.61 24.00
C ALA A 123 5.33 2.31 24.17
N ILE A 124 5.87 1.33 24.91
CA ILE A 124 5.18 0.07 25.21
C ILE A 124 3.90 0.34 26.04
N GLU A 125 4.01 1.11 27.12
CA GLU A 125 2.87 1.43 28.00
C GLU A 125 1.78 2.20 27.25
N HIS A 126 2.16 3.21 26.47
CA HIS A 126 1.27 4.03 25.68
C HIS A 126 0.58 3.21 24.60
N TYR A 127 1.33 2.44 23.80
CA TYR A 127 0.71 1.66 22.74
C TYR A 127 -0.27 0.61 23.27
N PHE A 128 0.13 -0.10 24.33
CA PHE A 128 -0.68 -1.13 24.95
C PHE A 128 -1.97 -0.58 25.56
N THR A 129 -1.93 0.66 26.09
CA THR A 129 -3.07 1.29 26.77
C THR A 129 -3.96 2.11 25.82
N TYR A 130 -3.34 2.90 24.95
CA TYR A 130 -4.00 3.91 24.11
C TYR A 130 -3.73 3.68 22.63
N GLY A 131 -2.47 3.49 22.23
CA GLY A 131 -2.08 3.49 20.82
C GLY A 131 -2.79 2.45 19.95
N LEU A 132 -3.07 1.26 20.49
CA LEU A 132 -3.91 0.26 19.82
C LEU A 132 -5.31 0.79 19.52
N LEU A 133 -5.97 1.42 20.50
CA LEU A 133 -7.31 1.97 20.32
C LEU A 133 -7.31 3.18 19.38
N GLU A 134 -6.28 4.01 19.46
CA GLU A 134 -6.08 5.19 18.60
C GLU A 134 -5.72 4.81 17.15
N GLY A 135 -5.37 3.55 16.88
CA GLY A 135 -4.98 3.09 15.54
C GLY A 135 -3.58 3.52 15.14
N ARG A 136 -2.72 3.88 16.11
CA ARG A 136 -1.33 4.27 15.85
C ARG A 136 -0.56 3.07 15.31
N LYS A 137 0.18 3.27 14.21
CA LYS A 137 1.04 2.23 13.63
C LYS A 137 2.17 1.87 14.61
N SER A 138 2.42 0.58 14.78
CA SER A 138 3.48 0.05 15.65
C SER A 138 4.44 -0.89 14.95
N SER A 139 4.13 -1.30 13.73
CA SER A 139 5.05 -1.97 12.82
C SER A 139 4.58 -1.77 11.38
N GLU A 140 5.42 -2.18 10.45
CA GLU A 140 5.18 -2.14 9.01
C GLU A 140 4.23 -3.25 8.53
N PHE A 141 3.93 -4.24 9.40
CA PHE A 141 3.18 -5.44 9.06
C PHE A 141 1.71 -5.40 9.48
N PHE A 142 1.29 -4.34 10.16
CA PHE A 142 -0.11 -4.17 10.56
C PHE A 142 -0.50 -2.69 10.60
N ASP A 143 -1.49 -2.36 9.79
CA ASP A 143 -2.17 -1.06 9.79
C ASP A 143 -3.68 -1.34 9.99
N ALA A 144 -4.23 -0.84 11.11
CA ALA A 144 -5.63 -1.11 11.47
C ALA A 144 -6.62 -0.50 10.47
N ASN A 145 -6.29 0.67 9.88
CA ASN A 145 -7.13 1.28 8.84
C ASN A 145 -7.09 0.41 7.60
N TYR A 146 -5.89 0.11 7.09
CA TYR A 146 -5.73 -0.77 5.93
C TYR A 146 -6.47 -2.10 6.11
N TYR A 147 -6.28 -2.76 7.26
CA TYR A 147 -6.89 -4.06 7.53
C TYR A 147 -8.42 -3.97 7.61
N ARG A 148 -8.99 -2.94 8.21
CA ARG A 148 -10.44 -2.75 8.25
C ARG A 148 -11.05 -2.47 6.88
N LEU A 149 -10.35 -1.70 6.07
CA LEU A 149 -10.83 -1.24 4.76
C LEU A 149 -10.86 -2.39 3.75
N ASN A 150 -9.78 -3.19 3.73
CA ASN A 150 -9.67 -4.40 2.90
C ASN A 150 -10.46 -5.60 3.44
N ASN A 151 -11.22 -5.46 4.53
CA ASN A 151 -12.00 -6.54 5.12
C ASN A 151 -13.42 -6.06 5.49
N PRO A 152 -14.33 -5.96 4.50
CA PRO A 152 -15.69 -5.45 4.69
C PRO A 152 -16.49 -6.20 5.75
N ASP A 153 -16.23 -7.49 5.93
CA ASP A 153 -16.85 -8.33 6.96
C ASP A 153 -16.51 -7.85 8.38
N LEU A 154 -15.24 -7.53 8.64
CA LEU A 154 -14.77 -7.01 9.94
C LEU A 154 -15.27 -5.59 10.19
N ARG A 155 -15.34 -4.78 9.13
CA ARG A 155 -15.94 -3.44 9.16
C ARG A 155 -17.42 -3.52 9.53
N ALA A 156 -18.18 -4.39 8.86
CA ALA A 156 -19.60 -4.60 9.14
C ALA A 156 -19.84 -5.15 10.57
N ALA A 157 -18.92 -5.97 11.08
CA ALA A 157 -18.95 -6.44 12.45
C ALA A 157 -18.57 -5.36 13.50
N GLY A 158 -18.14 -4.16 13.07
CA GLY A 158 -17.84 -3.03 13.94
C GLY A 158 -16.58 -3.23 14.79
N PHE A 159 -15.59 -3.98 14.29
CA PHE A 159 -14.37 -4.26 15.06
C PHE A 159 -13.57 -2.98 15.31
N ASN A 160 -13.21 -2.76 16.57
CA ASN A 160 -12.25 -1.70 16.92
C ASN A 160 -10.81 -2.13 16.58
N ASN A 161 -9.89 -1.18 16.62
CA ASN A 161 -8.48 -1.40 16.25
C ASN A 161 -7.78 -2.53 17.03
N LYS A 162 -8.13 -2.73 18.31
CA LYS A 162 -7.60 -3.85 19.12
C LYS A 162 -8.16 -5.19 18.63
N GLN A 163 -9.46 -5.25 18.34
CA GLN A 163 -10.12 -6.45 17.81
C GLN A 163 -9.60 -6.80 16.41
N LEU A 164 -9.27 -5.80 15.59
CA LEU A 164 -8.68 -6.00 14.26
C LEU A 164 -7.30 -6.66 14.34
N LEU A 165 -6.40 -6.17 15.22
CA LEU A 165 -5.11 -6.83 15.42
C LEU A 165 -5.27 -8.26 15.93
N GLN A 166 -6.18 -8.45 16.89
CA GLN A 166 -6.52 -9.79 17.40
C GLN A 166 -7.02 -10.72 16.30
N HIS A 167 -7.96 -10.25 15.48
CA HIS A 167 -8.51 -11.02 14.37
C HIS A 167 -7.40 -11.41 13.39
N TYR A 168 -6.57 -10.47 12.97
CA TYR A 168 -5.47 -10.75 12.05
C TYR A 168 -4.50 -11.80 12.61
N GLN A 169 -4.12 -11.63 13.87
CA GLN A 169 -3.18 -12.52 14.55
C GLN A 169 -3.72 -13.93 14.78
N ILE A 170 -5.03 -14.11 14.89
CA ILE A 170 -5.68 -15.40 15.16
C ILE A 170 -6.11 -16.07 13.84
N PHE A 171 -6.86 -15.33 13.01
CA PHE A 171 -7.50 -15.83 11.79
C PHE A 171 -6.84 -15.26 10.53
N GLY A 172 -6.72 -13.94 10.43
CA GLY A 172 -6.38 -13.27 9.17
C GLY A 172 -5.08 -13.71 8.51
N LEU A 173 -4.02 -13.96 9.30
CA LEU A 173 -2.77 -14.53 8.78
C LEU A 173 -2.98 -15.90 8.14
N GLY A 174 -3.80 -16.78 8.74
CA GLY A 174 -4.08 -18.10 8.19
C GLY A 174 -4.97 -18.02 6.96
N GLU A 175 -5.92 -17.09 6.96
CA GLU A 175 -6.81 -16.80 5.83
C GLU A 175 -6.09 -16.14 4.64
N GLY A 176 -4.86 -15.66 4.83
CA GLY A 176 -4.10 -14.96 3.78
C GLY A 176 -4.47 -13.48 3.62
N ARG A 177 -5.27 -12.92 4.55
CA ARG A 177 -5.66 -11.51 4.51
C ARG A 177 -4.44 -10.62 4.65
N ARG A 178 -4.37 -9.54 3.87
CA ARG A 178 -3.31 -8.53 3.95
C ARG A 178 -3.64 -7.52 5.04
N ALA A 179 -2.73 -7.32 5.99
CA ALA A 179 -2.90 -6.29 7.04
C ALA A 179 -1.99 -5.07 6.86
N SER A 180 -1.14 -5.07 5.84
CA SER A 180 -0.46 -3.90 5.35
C SER A 180 -0.13 -4.08 3.88
N LEU A 181 0.36 -3.01 3.25
CA LEU A 181 0.83 -3.08 1.87
C LEU A 181 2.08 -3.97 1.73
N ILE A 182 2.88 -4.13 2.78
CA ILE A 182 4.24 -4.70 2.71
C ILE A 182 4.24 -6.18 2.31
N PHE A 183 3.38 -6.97 2.93
CA PHE A 183 3.41 -8.42 2.80
C PHE A 183 2.08 -8.96 2.25
N ASP A 184 2.20 -9.75 1.18
CA ASP A 184 1.10 -10.50 0.57
C ASP A 184 1.38 -12.00 0.70
N PRO A 185 0.64 -12.72 1.57
CA PRO A 185 0.86 -14.15 1.80
C PRO A 185 0.76 -15.01 0.54
N PHE A 186 -0.22 -14.73 -0.32
CA PHE A 186 -0.45 -15.51 -1.54
C PHE A 186 0.66 -15.28 -2.55
N TYR A 187 1.00 -14.01 -2.81
CA TYR A 187 2.14 -13.67 -3.67
C TYR A 187 3.43 -14.32 -3.16
N TYR A 188 3.68 -14.24 -1.85
CA TYR A 188 4.90 -14.76 -1.26
C TYR A 188 5.00 -16.27 -1.46
N LEU A 189 3.94 -17.03 -1.21
CA LEU A 189 3.95 -18.48 -1.43
C LEU A 189 4.08 -18.84 -2.91
N ASP A 190 3.42 -18.11 -3.81
CA ASP A 190 3.43 -18.42 -5.25
C ASP A 190 4.78 -18.15 -5.91
N THR A 191 5.49 -17.13 -5.44
CA THR A 191 6.83 -16.78 -5.94
C THR A 191 7.94 -17.58 -5.29
N ASN A 192 7.69 -18.16 -4.11
CA ASN A 192 8.65 -18.97 -3.36
C ASN A 192 8.28 -20.45 -3.39
N ARG A 193 8.45 -21.07 -4.57
CA ARG A 193 8.07 -22.47 -4.83
C ARG A 193 8.72 -23.48 -3.87
N ASP A 194 9.88 -23.17 -3.29
CA ASP A 194 10.53 -24.02 -2.28
C ASP A 194 9.74 -24.07 -0.96
N LEU A 195 9.08 -22.99 -0.57
CA LEU A 195 8.20 -22.93 0.60
C LEU A 195 6.88 -23.63 0.32
N LYS A 196 6.29 -23.37 -0.86
CA LYS A 196 5.07 -24.06 -1.32
C LYS A 196 5.28 -25.57 -1.40
N ALA A 197 6.42 -26.04 -1.90
CA ALA A 197 6.78 -27.46 -1.94
C ALA A 197 6.97 -28.10 -0.54
N LYS A 198 7.31 -27.31 0.48
CA LYS A 198 7.34 -27.75 1.88
C LYS A 198 5.95 -27.76 2.53
N GLY A 199 4.91 -27.33 1.80
CA GLY A 199 3.54 -27.24 2.30
C GLY A 199 3.34 -26.10 3.29
N PHE A 200 4.09 -24.99 3.14
CA PHE A 200 3.92 -23.84 4.02
C PHE A 200 2.53 -23.23 3.86
N ASP A 201 1.88 -22.93 4.98
CA ASP A 201 0.67 -22.12 5.02
C ASP A 201 0.99 -20.61 5.04
N ASN A 202 -0.05 -19.78 4.97
CA ASN A 202 0.07 -18.32 4.96
C ASN A 202 0.77 -17.75 6.20
N ARG A 203 0.56 -18.37 7.38
CA ARG A 203 1.22 -17.95 8.63
C ARG A 203 2.70 -18.29 8.59
N GLN A 204 3.04 -19.50 8.17
CA GLN A 204 4.44 -19.94 8.04
C GLN A 204 5.19 -19.12 6.99
N ALA A 205 4.52 -18.70 5.92
CA ALA A 205 5.05 -17.76 4.95
C ALA A 205 5.39 -16.40 5.58
N PHE A 206 4.48 -15.81 6.35
CA PHE A 206 4.74 -14.57 7.08
C PHE A 206 5.90 -14.71 8.07
N GLU A 207 5.88 -15.76 8.90
CA GLU A 207 6.94 -16.05 9.87
C GLU A 207 8.29 -16.24 9.20
N HIS A 208 8.33 -16.97 8.07
CA HIS A 208 9.53 -17.13 7.26
C HIS A 208 10.04 -15.79 6.74
N TYR A 209 9.16 -14.96 6.17
CA TYR A 209 9.57 -13.67 5.62
C TYR A 209 10.21 -12.78 6.68
N VAL A 210 9.55 -12.63 7.82
CA VAL A 210 10.02 -11.76 8.90
C VAL A 210 11.33 -12.28 9.50
N THR A 211 11.54 -13.60 9.60
CA THR A 211 12.74 -14.15 10.25
C THR A 211 13.92 -14.40 9.30
N LEU A 212 13.66 -14.72 8.04
CA LEU A 212 14.67 -15.14 7.05
C LEU A 212 14.48 -14.44 5.71
N GLY A 213 13.26 -14.38 5.19
CA GLY A 213 12.99 -13.95 3.82
C GLY A 213 13.47 -12.55 3.49
N LEU A 214 13.38 -11.60 4.42
CA LEU A 214 13.94 -10.26 4.23
C LEU A 214 15.47 -10.31 4.06
N ALA A 215 16.17 -11.05 4.93
CA ALA A 215 17.63 -11.22 4.85
C ALA A 215 18.07 -12.03 3.62
N GLU A 216 17.21 -12.91 3.12
CA GLU A 216 17.41 -13.68 1.88
C GLU A 216 17.10 -12.86 0.61
N GLY A 217 16.61 -11.62 0.72
CA GLY A 217 16.23 -10.80 -0.42
C GLY A 217 14.99 -11.32 -1.16
N ARG A 218 14.08 -12.02 -0.46
CA ARG A 218 12.82 -12.50 -1.06
C ARG A 218 11.79 -11.37 -1.11
N ARG A 219 11.12 -11.22 -2.27
CA ARG A 219 10.08 -10.21 -2.48
C ARG A 219 8.82 -10.55 -1.66
N PRO A 220 8.36 -9.67 -0.74
CA PRO A 220 7.19 -9.95 0.12
C PRO A 220 5.84 -9.74 -0.55
N SER A 221 5.80 -8.99 -1.65
CA SER A 221 4.61 -8.76 -2.48
C SER A 221 5.05 -8.27 -3.86
N LEU A 222 4.12 -8.24 -4.81
CA LEU A 222 4.37 -7.92 -6.22
C LEU A 222 5.09 -6.58 -6.41
N PHE A 223 4.79 -5.61 -5.56
CA PHE A 223 5.18 -4.23 -5.79
C PHE A 223 6.31 -3.76 -4.89
N PHE A 224 6.91 -4.67 -4.12
CA PHE A 224 7.86 -4.35 -3.07
C PHE A 224 9.19 -5.06 -3.35
N ASP A 225 10.23 -4.26 -3.63
CA ASP A 225 11.60 -4.74 -3.78
C ASP A 225 12.28 -4.87 -2.41
N PRO A 226 12.72 -6.07 -2.01
CA PRO A 226 13.28 -6.32 -0.69
C PRO A 226 14.56 -5.53 -0.42
N GLU A 227 15.37 -5.22 -1.44
CA GLU A 227 16.57 -4.39 -1.26
C GLU A 227 16.18 -2.94 -0.93
N ALA A 228 15.18 -2.41 -1.65
CA ALA A 228 14.69 -1.04 -1.40
C ALA A 228 13.95 -0.91 -0.06
N ILE A 229 13.30 -1.97 0.39
CA ILE A 229 12.49 -1.96 1.61
C ILE A 229 13.30 -2.34 2.86
N ALA A 230 14.42 -3.05 2.71
CA ALA A 230 15.25 -3.42 3.85
C ALA A 230 15.72 -2.21 4.67
N SER A 231 15.89 -1.04 4.03
CA SER A 231 16.13 0.23 4.71
C SER A 231 14.88 0.78 5.42
N LEU A 232 13.69 0.51 4.88
CA LEU A 232 12.40 1.01 5.36
C LEU A 232 11.79 0.18 6.49
N ILE A 233 12.09 -1.12 6.55
CA ILE A 233 11.59 -2.01 7.58
C ILE A 233 12.51 -1.98 8.80
N TRP A 234 11.93 -1.59 9.94
CA TRP A 234 12.56 -1.63 11.25
C TRP A 234 12.52 -3.05 11.85
N LEU A 235 12.89 -4.07 11.07
CA LEU A 235 13.09 -5.44 11.58
C LEU A 235 14.53 -5.68 12.07
N THR A 236 15.48 -4.82 11.71
CA THR A 236 16.85 -4.99 12.22
C THR A 236 16.95 -4.39 13.62
N PRO A 237 17.36 -5.17 14.65
CA PRO A 237 17.85 -4.55 15.88
C PRO A 237 19.01 -3.64 15.49
N ALA A 238 19.13 -2.46 16.12
CA ALA A 238 20.32 -1.63 15.95
C ALA A 238 21.56 -2.54 16.01
N PRO A 239 22.43 -2.54 14.98
CA PRO A 239 23.55 -3.47 14.92
C PRO A 239 24.32 -3.34 16.22
N ASN A 240 24.71 -4.49 16.79
CA ASN A 240 25.54 -4.60 17.99
C ASN A 240 26.44 -3.36 18.17
N GLN A 241 25.98 -2.38 18.95
CA GLN A 241 26.86 -1.36 19.47
C GLN A 241 27.65 -2.03 20.58
N THR A 242 28.64 -2.84 20.19
CA THR A 242 29.88 -2.92 20.94
C THR A 242 30.58 -1.56 20.82
N GLN A 243 29.96 -0.52 21.38
CA GLN A 243 30.69 0.62 21.87
C GLN A 243 30.64 0.50 23.38
N GLN A 244 31.75 -0.01 23.93
CA GLN A 244 32.19 0.47 25.24
C GLN A 244 32.16 2.00 25.17
N THR A 245 31.32 2.66 25.93
CA THR A 245 31.76 3.71 26.86
C THR A 245 30.62 4.19 27.74
N THR A 246 31.03 4.44 28.98
CA THR A 246 30.44 5.25 30.03
C THR A 246 29.39 6.28 29.57
N GLY A 247 28.24 6.21 30.23
CA GLY A 247 27.13 7.18 30.25
C GLY A 247 27.28 8.46 29.44
N GLU A 248 26.54 8.53 28.34
CA GLU A 248 26.00 9.74 27.73
C GLU A 248 24.84 9.32 26.82
N THR A 249 23.82 10.17 26.72
CA THR A 249 22.54 9.98 26.03
C THR A 249 22.70 9.46 24.59
N GLN A 250 22.35 8.19 24.35
CA GLN A 250 22.17 7.68 22.99
C GLN A 250 20.95 8.37 22.36
N GLN A 251 21.12 9.00 21.20
CA GLN A 251 20.02 9.43 20.34
C GLN A 251 19.71 8.32 19.32
N PHE A 252 18.50 8.35 18.76
CA PHE A 252 18.15 7.53 17.60
C PHE A 252 18.96 7.99 16.38
N GLU A 253 19.95 7.22 15.94
CA GLU A 253 20.77 7.50 14.75
C GLU A 253 20.17 6.93 13.45
N ARG A 254 18.83 6.85 13.33
CA ARG A 254 18.20 6.53 12.04
C ARG A 254 17.56 7.79 11.47
N GLU A 255 18.00 8.13 10.27
CA GLU A 255 17.35 9.15 9.46
C GLU A 255 15.89 8.74 9.19
N PRO A 256 14.96 9.71 9.25
CA PRO A 256 13.56 9.47 8.93
C PRO A 256 13.37 8.94 7.51
N LEU A 257 12.40 8.02 7.33
CA LEU A 257 12.02 7.51 5.99
C LEU A 257 11.70 8.64 5.01
N ALA A 258 11.10 9.71 5.54
CA ALA A 258 10.90 10.98 4.88
C ALA A 258 10.73 12.05 5.95
N LYS A 259 11.13 13.30 5.67
CA LYS A 259 10.62 14.44 6.42
C LYS A 259 9.11 14.51 6.19
N ARG A 260 8.35 14.69 7.26
CA ARG A 260 6.89 14.64 7.23
C ARG A 260 6.28 15.55 8.29
N TRP A 261 5.02 15.91 8.09
CA TRP A 261 4.25 16.62 9.10
C TRP A 261 3.82 15.70 10.24
N GLY A 262 3.90 16.17 11.48
CA GLY A 262 3.45 15.44 12.68
C GLY A 262 1.94 15.48 12.89
N ILE A 263 1.14 15.26 11.85
CA ILE A 263 -0.33 15.36 11.90
C ILE A 263 -0.94 14.00 12.20
N LEU A 264 -1.78 13.93 13.24
CA LEU A 264 -2.52 12.72 13.57
C LEU A 264 -3.66 12.47 12.54
N PRO A 265 -4.09 11.21 12.34
CA PRO A 265 -5.29 10.92 11.57
C PRO A 265 -6.51 11.73 12.06
N GLY A 266 -7.27 12.30 11.12
CA GLY A 266 -8.37 13.24 11.37
C GLY A 266 -7.94 14.68 11.66
N GLY A 267 -6.63 14.95 11.75
CA GLY A 267 -6.07 16.27 12.00
C GLY A 267 -6.22 17.24 10.82
N THR A 268 -5.52 18.37 10.92
CA THR A 268 -5.54 19.43 9.89
C THR A 268 -4.14 19.95 9.62
N LEU A 269 -3.77 20.00 8.35
CA LEU A 269 -2.62 20.72 7.82
C LEU A 269 -3.16 21.89 6.99
N THR A 270 -2.73 23.11 7.31
CA THR A 270 -3.26 24.31 6.67
C THR A 270 -2.39 24.76 5.50
N TYR A 271 -3.01 25.29 4.45
CA TYR A 271 -2.30 25.94 3.35
C TYR A 271 -2.88 27.33 3.06
N SER A 272 -2.08 28.20 2.46
CA SER A 272 -2.52 29.55 2.09
C SER A 272 -1.83 30.06 0.83
N PHE A 273 -2.44 31.06 0.19
CA PHE A 273 -1.85 31.73 -0.97
C PHE A 273 -1.29 33.07 -0.52
N VAL A 274 0.01 33.29 -0.71
CA VAL A 274 0.63 34.58 -0.42
C VAL A 274 -0.13 35.66 -1.17
N THR A 275 -0.52 36.72 -0.47
CA THR A 275 -1.23 37.86 -1.04
C THR A 275 -0.25 38.99 -1.32
N THR A 276 -0.67 39.94 -2.15
CA THR A 276 0.08 41.19 -2.33
C THR A 276 0.40 41.90 -1.00
N ALA A 277 -0.46 41.77 0.02
CA ALA A 277 -0.26 42.41 1.32
C ALA A 277 0.69 41.63 2.24
N SER A 278 0.71 40.30 2.15
CA SER A 278 1.55 39.43 2.98
C SER A 278 2.90 39.10 2.34
N ALA A 279 3.06 39.29 1.03
CA ALA A 279 4.32 39.08 0.32
C ALA A 279 5.54 39.80 0.97
N PRO A 280 5.46 41.07 1.41
CA PRO A 280 6.58 41.73 2.09
C PRO A 280 6.90 41.18 3.49
N LEU A 281 6.04 40.31 4.03
CA LEU A 281 6.18 39.70 5.36
C LEU A 281 6.68 38.26 5.27
N TYR A 282 6.92 37.76 4.06
CA TYR A 282 7.46 36.41 3.86
C TYR A 282 8.83 36.29 4.53
N GLN A 283 9.03 35.19 5.27
CA GLN A 283 10.20 35.00 6.13
C GLN A 283 11.39 34.34 5.43
N GLY A 284 11.17 33.81 4.22
CA GLY A 284 12.22 33.21 3.40
C GLY A 284 13.19 34.23 2.82
N SER A 285 14.27 33.75 2.22
CA SER A 285 15.35 34.57 1.66
C SER A 285 15.07 35.08 0.23
N GLU A 286 13.96 34.63 -0.35
CA GLU A 286 13.58 34.82 -1.73
C GLU A 286 13.20 36.27 -2.01
N SER A 287 13.53 36.70 -3.23
CA SER A 287 13.12 38.00 -3.76
C SER A 287 11.94 37.84 -4.73
N GLY A 288 11.30 38.94 -5.12
CA GLY A 288 10.18 38.91 -6.06
C GLY A 288 8.94 38.17 -5.58
N VAL A 289 8.84 37.90 -4.27
CA VAL A 289 7.71 37.21 -3.63
C VAL A 289 6.40 37.91 -4.01
N GLY A 290 5.43 37.13 -4.45
CA GLY A 290 4.15 37.69 -4.86
C GLY A 290 3.04 36.66 -5.00
N GLU A 291 1.85 37.21 -5.16
CA GLU A 291 0.61 36.44 -5.25
C GLU A 291 0.49 35.70 -6.59
N VAL A 292 0.06 34.44 -6.52
CA VAL A 292 -0.26 33.62 -7.69
C VAL A 292 -1.63 34.00 -8.27
N SER A 293 -1.83 33.74 -9.57
CA SER A 293 -3.10 34.05 -10.23
C SER A 293 -4.26 33.21 -9.72
N GLU A 294 -5.49 33.70 -9.89
CA GLU A 294 -6.69 32.97 -9.44
C GLU A 294 -6.84 31.61 -10.16
N ALA A 295 -6.40 31.51 -11.41
CA ALA A 295 -6.41 30.24 -12.13
C ALA A 295 -5.48 29.21 -11.47
N ILE A 296 -4.28 29.64 -11.04
CA ILE A 296 -3.35 28.79 -10.28
C ILE A 296 -3.98 28.40 -8.94
N LYS A 297 -4.59 29.35 -8.21
CA LYS A 297 -5.28 29.04 -6.94
C LYS A 297 -6.37 27.98 -7.12
N ASN A 298 -7.16 28.08 -8.19
CA ASN A 298 -8.21 27.11 -8.49
C ASN A 298 -7.66 25.73 -8.82
N ASN A 299 -6.53 25.64 -9.54
CA ASN A 299 -5.86 24.36 -9.79
C ASN A 299 -5.30 23.78 -8.49
N VAL A 300 -4.60 24.57 -7.66
CA VAL A 300 -4.09 24.13 -6.36
C VAL A 300 -5.22 23.62 -5.46
N ARG A 301 -6.36 24.32 -5.38
CA ARG A 301 -7.53 23.85 -4.61
C ARG A 301 -8.05 22.50 -5.09
N GLN A 302 -8.15 22.28 -6.40
CA GLN A 302 -8.55 21.00 -6.97
C GLN A 302 -7.54 19.89 -6.63
N ILE A 303 -6.25 20.19 -6.71
CA ILE A 303 -5.19 19.23 -6.39
C ILE A 303 -5.18 18.91 -4.88
N MET A 304 -5.33 19.91 -4.01
CA MET A 304 -5.44 19.70 -2.56
C MET A 304 -6.67 18.85 -2.20
N GLN A 305 -7.78 18.99 -2.95
CA GLN A 305 -8.92 18.07 -2.82
C GLN A 305 -8.53 16.64 -3.21
N LYS A 306 -7.78 16.43 -4.29
CA LYS A 306 -7.27 15.10 -4.67
C LYS A 306 -6.33 14.50 -3.62
N TYR A 307 -5.54 15.31 -2.94
CA TYR A 307 -4.75 14.85 -1.79
C TYR A 307 -5.63 14.55 -0.55
N ASN A 308 -6.70 15.30 -0.30
CA ASN A 308 -7.67 14.99 0.76
C ASN A 308 -8.39 13.66 0.53
N GLU A 309 -8.58 13.25 -0.73
CA GLU A 309 -9.16 11.95 -1.06
C GLU A 309 -8.28 10.79 -0.58
N ILE A 310 -6.96 10.97 -0.38
CA ILE A 310 -6.01 9.89 -0.04
C ILE A 310 -5.34 10.04 1.34
N LEU A 311 -5.23 11.26 1.87
CA LEU A 311 -4.55 11.49 3.15
C LEU A 311 -5.47 11.18 4.34
N PRO A 312 -4.90 10.70 5.47
CA PRO A 312 -5.66 10.43 6.68
C PRO A 312 -5.98 11.70 7.49
N PHE A 313 -5.67 12.89 6.98
CA PHE A 313 -5.92 14.19 7.61
C PHE A 313 -6.37 15.20 6.56
N ASN A 314 -6.85 16.36 7.02
CA ASN A 314 -7.45 17.36 6.15
C ASN A 314 -6.44 18.46 5.76
N LEU A 315 -6.39 18.79 4.47
CA LEU A 315 -5.77 19.97 3.91
C LEU A 315 -6.82 21.08 3.84
N VAL A 316 -6.55 22.19 4.53
CA VAL A 316 -7.52 23.28 4.70
C VAL A 316 -6.91 24.62 4.30
N GLU A 317 -7.54 25.32 3.37
CA GLU A 317 -7.17 26.69 3.01
C GLU A 317 -7.47 27.64 4.17
N VAL A 318 -6.49 28.47 4.52
CA VAL A 318 -6.64 29.58 5.47
C VAL A 318 -6.22 30.90 4.81
N PRO A 319 -6.67 32.06 5.34
CA PRO A 319 -6.15 33.34 4.88
C PRO A 319 -4.63 33.42 5.04
N ASP A 320 -3.95 34.19 4.20
CA ASP A 320 -2.50 34.46 4.31
C ASP A 320 -2.28 35.87 4.86
N ARG A 321 -2.39 36.04 6.18
CA ARG A 321 -2.14 37.30 6.88
C ARG A 321 -1.80 37.07 8.36
N PRO A 322 -0.67 37.58 8.87
CA PRO A 322 -0.32 37.38 10.28
C PRO A 322 -1.44 37.79 11.26
N PRO A 323 -1.71 36.99 12.32
CA PRO A 323 -1.03 35.75 12.70
C PRO A 323 -1.58 34.47 12.04
N SER A 324 -2.51 34.61 11.07
CA SER A 324 -3.14 33.50 10.36
C SER A 324 -2.47 33.33 9.01
N GLU A 325 -1.45 32.48 8.93
CA GLU A 325 -0.87 32.01 7.68
C GLU A 325 -0.92 30.48 7.65
N GLY A 326 -0.99 29.90 6.45
CA GLY A 326 -0.94 28.45 6.28
C GLY A 326 0.43 27.91 6.67
N GLN A 327 0.46 26.63 7.04
CA GLN A 327 1.72 25.92 7.26
C GLN A 327 2.44 25.64 5.94
N ILE A 328 1.70 25.52 4.83
CA ILE A 328 2.23 25.50 3.47
C ILE A 328 1.75 26.75 2.75
N ARG A 329 2.68 27.57 2.25
CA ARG A 329 2.36 28.79 1.50
C ARG A 329 2.71 28.62 0.04
N ILE A 330 1.80 29.05 -0.83
CA ILE A 330 1.99 29.02 -2.28
C ILE A 330 2.21 30.44 -2.79
N LEU A 331 3.30 30.64 -3.52
CA LEU A 331 3.73 31.96 -3.97
C LEU A 331 4.48 31.93 -5.30
N PHE A 332 4.53 33.06 -5.97
CA PHE A 332 5.60 33.35 -6.93
C PHE A 332 6.83 33.85 -6.19
N SER A 333 8.01 33.56 -6.70
CA SER A 333 9.26 34.25 -6.34
C SER A 333 10.21 34.32 -7.52
N ASP A 334 11.24 35.15 -7.40
CA ASP A 334 12.41 35.10 -8.27
C ASP A 334 13.32 33.94 -7.82
N GLY A 335 14.01 33.30 -8.76
CA GLY A 335 14.90 32.17 -8.46
C GLY A 335 14.51 30.83 -9.08
N PRO A 336 13.27 30.32 -8.99
CA PRO A 336 12.93 29.03 -9.57
C PRO A 336 13.10 29.05 -11.10
N ASN A 337 13.83 28.06 -11.62
CA ASN A 337 13.88 27.79 -13.06
C ASN A 337 12.49 27.44 -13.60
N TYR A 338 11.69 26.71 -12.81
CA TYR A 338 10.29 26.44 -13.09
C TYR A 338 9.45 26.49 -11.82
N ALA A 339 9.72 25.59 -10.88
CA ALA A 339 9.20 25.62 -9.50
C ALA A 339 10.18 24.87 -8.57
N TYR A 340 10.01 25.05 -7.25
CA TYR A 340 10.58 24.19 -6.22
C TYR A 340 9.77 24.29 -4.93
N THR A 341 10.00 23.36 -4.01
CA THR A 341 9.31 23.31 -2.72
C THR A 341 10.28 23.00 -1.59
N TYR A 342 10.09 23.65 -0.44
CA TYR A 342 10.78 23.28 0.78
C TYR A 342 10.21 21.99 1.38
N GLU A 343 11.07 21.10 1.88
CA GLU A 343 10.61 19.90 2.59
C GLU A 343 9.77 20.26 3.84
N PRO A 344 8.93 19.34 4.35
CA PRO A 344 8.14 19.57 5.56
C PRO A 344 8.98 20.02 6.76
N GLY A 345 8.49 21.02 7.49
CA GLY A 345 9.19 21.56 8.67
C GLY A 345 8.57 22.83 9.23
N ASP A 346 9.26 23.44 10.20
CA ASP A 346 8.83 24.71 10.80
C ASP A 346 9.15 25.92 9.89
N GLY A 347 8.46 27.04 10.12
CA GLY A 347 8.73 28.30 9.42
C GLY A 347 8.29 28.25 7.95
N ILE A 348 9.26 28.20 7.04
CA ILE A 348 9.04 28.13 5.57
C ILE A 348 8.96 26.68 5.04
N GLY A 349 9.00 25.69 5.94
CA GLY A 349 8.91 24.28 5.55
C GLY A 349 7.60 24.00 4.81
N GLY A 350 7.67 23.34 3.66
CA GLY A 350 6.52 23.08 2.80
C GLY A 350 6.14 24.21 1.85
N ASP A 351 6.76 25.40 1.91
CA ASP A 351 6.41 26.50 1.03
C ASP A 351 6.77 26.19 -0.44
N ILE A 352 5.83 26.51 -1.34
CA ILE A 352 5.87 26.19 -2.77
C ILE A 352 6.14 27.46 -3.57
N HIS A 353 7.27 27.47 -4.27
CA HIS A 353 7.76 28.59 -5.07
C HIS A 353 7.58 28.34 -6.56
N LEU A 354 6.75 29.16 -7.20
CA LEU A 354 6.50 29.09 -8.64
C LEU A 354 7.27 30.19 -9.37
N SER A 355 7.70 29.92 -10.61
CA SER A 355 8.27 30.94 -11.49
C SER A 355 7.18 31.71 -12.22
N ARG A 356 7.21 33.04 -12.07
CA ARG A 356 6.27 33.95 -12.76
C ARG A 356 6.46 33.93 -14.29
N ALA A 357 7.60 33.48 -14.79
CA ALA A 357 7.90 33.43 -16.22
C ALA A 357 6.95 32.52 -17.02
N TYR A 358 6.30 31.57 -16.37
CA TYR A 358 5.43 30.59 -17.04
C TYR A 358 3.94 30.88 -16.90
N GLU A 359 3.56 31.92 -16.16
CA GLU A 359 2.15 32.25 -15.91
C GLU A 359 1.33 32.35 -17.20
N SER A 360 1.89 32.98 -18.25
CA SER A 360 1.24 33.15 -19.54
C SER A 360 1.74 32.17 -20.62
N ASN A 361 2.53 31.16 -20.28
CA ASN A 361 3.07 30.21 -21.27
C ASN A 361 2.01 29.13 -21.61
N PRO A 362 1.55 29.01 -22.87
CA PRO A 362 0.45 28.10 -23.21
C PRO A 362 0.80 26.62 -23.01
N ALA A 363 2.07 26.24 -23.07
CA ALA A 363 2.50 24.84 -22.92
C ALA A 363 2.90 24.48 -21.48
N LEU A 364 3.35 25.47 -20.70
CA LEU A 364 3.99 25.25 -19.40
C LEU A 364 3.30 26.01 -18.25
N SER A 365 2.17 26.67 -18.48
CA SER A 365 1.51 27.44 -17.42
C SER A 365 0.91 26.54 -16.35
N PHE A 366 1.16 26.91 -15.09
CA PHE A 366 0.49 26.35 -13.90
C PHE A 366 -1.03 26.63 -13.88
N ALA A 367 -1.51 27.59 -14.69
CA ALA A 367 -2.92 27.91 -14.84
C ALA A 367 -3.65 26.99 -15.84
N SER A 368 -2.92 26.18 -16.62
CA SER A 368 -3.50 25.21 -17.53
C SER A 368 -4.18 24.07 -16.75
N GLY A 369 -5.26 23.51 -17.30
CA GLY A 369 -6.09 22.52 -16.60
C GLY A 369 -5.45 21.13 -16.46
N PRO A 370 -6.20 20.16 -15.92
CA PRO A 370 -5.76 18.78 -15.71
C PRO A 370 -5.11 18.14 -16.94
N GLY A 371 -4.04 17.37 -16.72
CA GLY A 371 -3.29 16.71 -17.79
C GLY A 371 -2.27 17.59 -18.53
N SER A 372 -2.24 18.89 -18.23
CA SER A 372 -1.17 19.77 -18.70
C SER A 372 0.09 19.62 -17.83
N TYR A 373 1.25 19.97 -18.40
CA TYR A 373 2.53 19.93 -17.69
C TYR A 373 2.49 20.78 -16.40
N GLY A 374 2.03 22.03 -16.50
CA GLY A 374 1.97 22.90 -15.32
C GLY A 374 0.99 22.46 -14.25
N TYR A 375 -0.10 21.77 -14.61
CA TYR A 375 -1.00 21.16 -13.63
C TYR A 375 -0.31 19.99 -12.92
N GLU A 376 0.32 19.07 -13.65
CA GLU A 376 1.10 17.96 -13.06
C GLU A 376 2.21 18.47 -12.16
N SER A 377 2.91 19.53 -12.54
CA SER A 377 3.96 20.12 -11.70
C SER A 377 3.41 20.73 -10.40
N LEU A 378 2.19 21.25 -10.37
CA LEU A 378 1.57 21.64 -9.09
C LEU A 378 1.33 20.40 -8.19
N ILE A 379 0.93 19.26 -8.77
CA ILE A 379 0.81 17.99 -8.02
C ILE A 379 2.18 17.59 -7.47
N HIS A 380 3.23 17.66 -8.30
CA HIS A 380 4.61 17.37 -7.93
C HIS A 380 5.10 18.22 -6.74
N GLU A 381 4.96 19.54 -6.82
CA GLU A 381 5.39 20.45 -5.75
C GLU A 381 4.61 20.20 -4.45
N ILE A 382 3.30 19.95 -4.52
CA ILE A 382 2.52 19.58 -3.34
C ILE A 382 2.98 18.22 -2.78
N GLY A 383 3.38 17.28 -3.64
CA GLY A 383 4.04 16.03 -3.24
C GLY A 383 5.28 16.27 -2.38
N HIS A 384 6.16 17.18 -2.79
CA HIS A 384 7.31 17.61 -1.98
C HIS A 384 6.91 18.27 -0.66
N ALA A 385 5.91 19.16 -0.68
CA ALA A 385 5.38 19.79 0.54
C ALA A 385 4.79 18.76 1.53
N LEU A 386 4.43 17.57 1.04
CA LEU A 386 3.97 16.44 1.85
C LEU A 386 5.09 15.44 2.17
N GLY A 387 6.32 15.66 1.71
CA GLY A 387 7.49 14.85 2.04
C GLY A 387 7.87 13.78 1.02
N LEU A 388 7.26 13.78 -0.18
CA LEU A 388 7.72 12.93 -1.28
C LEU A 388 9.04 13.45 -1.84
N LYS A 389 9.87 12.54 -2.34
CA LYS A 389 11.14 12.84 -3.02
C LYS A 389 11.08 12.35 -4.45
N HIS A 390 12.00 12.86 -5.28
CA HIS A 390 12.21 12.30 -6.61
C HIS A 390 12.54 10.80 -6.53
N PRO A 391 12.11 10.00 -7.50
CA PRO A 391 12.34 8.55 -7.51
C PRO A 391 13.77 8.17 -7.90
N ASN A 392 14.61 9.12 -8.31
CA ASN A 392 16.01 8.92 -8.68
C ASN A 392 16.89 10.08 -8.23
N ASN A 393 18.20 9.95 -8.44
CA ASN A 393 19.21 10.90 -8.01
C ASN A 393 19.34 12.12 -8.93
N TYR A 394 18.27 12.90 -9.05
CA TYR A 394 18.28 14.18 -9.75
C TYR A 394 17.61 15.24 -8.88
N GLU A 395 18.18 16.44 -8.92
CA GLU A 395 17.66 17.62 -8.23
C GLU A 395 17.50 18.76 -9.21
N GLY A 396 16.37 19.45 -9.13
CA GLY A 396 16.07 20.63 -9.93
C GLY A 396 15.83 20.34 -11.41
N PHE A 397 14.78 20.93 -11.97
CA PHE A 397 14.56 20.93 -13.41
C PHE A 397 15.36 22.08 -14.05
N SER A 398 16.42 21.77 -14.80
CA SER A 398 17.02 22.70 -15.75
C SER A 398 16.78 22.18 -17.17
N LEU A 399 16.09 22.96 -17.99
CA LEU A 399 15.89 22.66 -19.41
C LEU A 399 17.22 22.61 -20.20
N ASN A 400 18.34 23.07 -19.61
CA ASN A 400 19.59 23.32 -20.32
C ASN A 400 20.89 22.90 -19.60
N ASP A 401 20.87 22.36 -18.37
CA ASP A 401 22.12 22.08 -17.63
C ASP A 401 22.50 20.60 -17.55
N GLU A 402 23.81 20.36 -17.57
CA GLU A 402 24.43 19.06 -17.30
C GLU A 402 24.19 18.62 -15.84
N GLN A 403 23.59 17.42 -15.73
CA GLN A 403 23.68 16.44 -14.64
C GLN A 403 24.43 16.89 -13.37
N GLN A 404 23.68 17.26 -12.33
CA GLN A 404 24.18 17.15 -10.96
C GLN A 404 23.45 15.98 -10.29
N ALA A 405 24.15 14.85 -10.17
CA ALA A 405 23.76 13.79 -9.25
C ALA A 405 23.98 14.31 -7.82
N SER A 406 22.95 14.22 -6.96
CA SER A 406 23.10 14.41 -5.51
C SER A 406 24.02 13.30 -4.94
N ALA A 407 24.59 13.53 -3.77
CA ALA A 407 25.44 12.55 -3.09
C ALA A 407 24.63 11.42 -2.40
N ASP A 408 23.29 11.44 -2.52
CA ASP A 408 22.43 10.50 -1.80
C ASP A 408 22.60 9.07 -2.30
N GLU A 409 22.81 8.16 -1.36
CA GLU A 409 22.79 6.72 -1.60
C GLU A 409 21.31 6.27 -1.67
N GLY A 410 20.98 5.46 -2.68
CA GLY A 410 19.61 5.00 -2.95
C GLY A 410 18.92 4.27 -1.78
N PRO A 411 17.74 3.68 -2.01
CA PRO A 411 17.34 3.04 -3.27
C PRO A 411 16.63 3.99 -4.25
N PHE A 412 16.92 3.82 -5.54
CA PHE A 412 16.25 4.52 -6.63
C PHE A 412 15.31 3.59 -7.39
N LEU A 413 14.27 4.17 -7.98
CA LEU A 413 13.38 3.44 -8.88
C LEU A 413 14.13 3.10 -10.18
N ALA A 414 13.93 1.89 -10.68
CA ALA A 414 14.51 1.49 -11.97
C ALA A 414 14.01 2.41 -13.10
N PHE A 415 14.89 2.77 -14.04
CA PHE A 415 14.57 3.71 -15.14
C PHE A 415 13.27 3.41 -15.92
N PRO A 416 12.90 2.16 -16.27
CA PRO A 416 11.61 1.90 -16.93
C PRO A 416 10.38 2.30 -16.09
N LYS A 417 10.53 2.34 -14.77
CA LYS A 417 9.46 2.67 -13.83
C LYS A 417 9.47 4.13 -13.39
N ASP A 418 10.60 4.83 -13.54
CA ASP A 418 10.73 6.25 -13.26
C ASP A 418 10.09 7.06 -14.39
N ASN A 419 8.76 7.24 -14.33
CA ASN A 419 7.99 8.07 -15.26
C ASN A 419 6.64 8.49 -14.65
N ASN A 420 6.02 9.50 -15.26
CA ASN A 420 4.76 10.10 -14.78
C ASN A 420 3.50 9.22 -14.88
N THR A 421 3.59 7.98 -15.40
CA THR A 421 2.51 6.98 -15.22
C THR A 421 2.52 6.39 -13.81
N ASN A 422 3.70 6.30 -13.19
CA ASN A 422 3.87 5.67 -11.90
C ASN A 422 3.90 6.69 -10.75
N THR A 423 4.56 7.84 -10.96
CA THR A 423 4.74 8.90 -9.96
C THR A 423 4.88 10.25 -10.64
N VAL A 424 4.15 11.27 -10.17
CA VAL A 424 4.35 12.65 -10.64
C VAL A 424 5.67 13.24 -10.15
N MET A 425 6.34 12.58 -9.19
CA MET A 425 7.67 12.98 -8.72
C MET A 425 8.77 12.71 -9.76
N SER A 426 8.45 12.04 -10.86
CA SER A 426 9.41 11.77 -11.94
C SER A 426 9.66 13.01 -12.81
N TYR A 427 10.91 13.22 -13.21
CA TYR A 427 11.24 14.16 -14.31
C TYR A 427 11.04 13.58 -15.70
N ASN A 428 10.74 12.28 -15.80
CA ASN A 428 10.49 11.62 -17.08
C ASN A 428 9.02 11.73 -17.47
N PHE A 429 8.67 12.90 -18.00
CA PHE A 429 7.34 13.16 -18.54
C PHE A 429 7.15 12.41 -19.87
N ALA A 430 6.32 11.37 -19.88
CA ALA A 430 6.08 10.51 -21.03
C ALA A 430 4.60 10.55 -21.42
N GLY A 431 4.26 11.02 -22.63
CA GLY A 431 2.87 11.08 -23.09
C GLY A 431 2.14 12.31 -22.57
N VAL A 432 0.96 12.14 -21.97
CA VAL A 432 0.18 13.25 -21.38
C VAL A 432 0.46 13.40 -19.88
N GLY A 433 0.04 14.53 -19.32
CA GLY A 433 0.22 14.80 -17.90
C GLY A 433 -0.81 14.14 -17.01
N ALA A 434 -0.52 14.14 -15.71
CA ALA A 434 -1.40 13.68 -14.66
C ALA A 434 -2.40 14.76 -14.21
N SER A 435 -3.53 14.28 -13.68
CA SER A 435 -4.59 15.09 -13.08
C SER A 435 -4.77 14.80 -11.59
N THR A 436 -4.13 13.74 -11.09
CA THR A 436 -4.10 13.31 -9.69
C THR A 436 -2.69 12.89 -9.33
N PRO A 437 -2.37 12.71 -8.03
CA PRO A 437 -1.25 11.86 -7.63
C PRO A 437 -1.36 10.48 -8.31
N MET A 438 -0.23 9.91 -8.69
CA MET A 438 -0.15 8.62 -9.39
C MET A 438 0.09 7.46 -8.39
N PRO A 439 0.01 6.18 -8.80
CA PRO A 439 -0.09 5.07 -7.85
C PRO A 439 1.07 4.98 -6.85
N TYR A 440 2.30 5.32 -7.24
CA TYR A 440 3.44 5.33 -6.31
C TYR A 440 3.43 6.55 -5.39
N ASP A 441 2.84 7.67 -5.79
CA ASP A 441 2.67 8.85 -4.92
C ASP A 441 1.71 8.52 -3.78
N ILE A 442 0.52 8.01 -4.14
CA ILE A 442 -0.52 7.61 -3.18
C ILE A 442 0.03 6.57 -2.21
N ARG A 443 0.68 5.53 -2.75
CA ARG A 443 1.28 4.48 -1.94
C ARG A 443 2.34 5.00 -0.98
N SER A 444 3.21 5.90 -1.44
CA SER A 444 4.26 6.47 -0.59
C SER A 444 3.65 7.32 0.53
N LEU A 445 2.62 8.10 0.23
CA LEU A 445 1.88 8.86 1.25
C LEU A 445 1.16 7.95 2.24
N HIS A 446 0.58 6.83 1.81
CA HIS A 446 0.00 5.84 2.72
C HIS A 446 1.04 5.17 3.63
N VAL A 447 2.28 5.00 3.16
CA VAL A 447 3.41 4.57 4.02
C VAL A 447 3.76 5.66 5.04
N ILE A 448 3.90 6.91 4.60
CA ILE A 448 4.33 8.03 5.45
C ILE A 448 3.28 8.41 6.50
N TYR A 449 2.00 8.48 6.10
CA TYR A 449 0.92 9.05 6.90
C TYR A 449 -0.16 8.02 7.30
N GLY A 450 -0.37 6.97 6.49
CA GLY A 450 -1.49 6.03 6.64
C GLY A 450 -2.62 6.27 5.64
N THR A 451 -3.64 5.41 5.67
CA THR A 451 -4.82 5.47 4.79
C THR A 451 -6.02 6.11 5.49
N ASN A 452 -6.98 6.58 4.68
CA ASN A 452 -8.25 7.16 5.13
C ASN A 452 -9.46 6.27 4.80
N ASP A 453 -10.67 6.76 5.09
CA ASP A 453 -11.96 6.12 4.82
C ASP A 453 -12.74 6.80 3.66
N PHE A 454 -12.03 7.31 2.65
CA PHE A 454 -12.66 7.91 1.48
C PHE A 454 -13.42 6.87 0.65
N ASN A 455 -14.66 7.18 0.26
CA ASN A 455 -15.53 6.33 -0.56
C ASN A 455 -15.83 4.90 -0.04
N ILE A 456 -15.83 4.66 1.28
CA ILE A 456 -16.05 3.34 1.92
C ILE A 456 -17.40 2.59 1.66
N THR A 457 -18.24 3.11 0.78
CA THR A 457 -19.52 2.53 0.36
C THR A 457 -19.46 2.18 -1.10
N ASN A 458 -20.30 1.25 -1.57
CA ASN A 458 -20.40 0.89 -2.99
C ASN A 458 -20.44 2.11 -3.91
N THR A 459 -19.42 2.23 -4.76
CA THR A 459 -19.24 3.32 -5.69
C THR A 459 -19.29 2.81 -7.13
N THR A 460 -20.05 3.48 -8.00
CA THR A 460 -19.97 3.26 -9.45
C THR A 460 -19.18 4.40 -10.09
N TYR A 461 -17.99 4.08 -10.57
CA TYR A 461 -17.14 4.97 -11.36
C TYR A 461 -17.55 4.86 -12.82
N LYS A 462 -18.30 5.86 -13.29
CA LYS A 462 -18.82 5.87 -14.66
C LYS A 462 -17.89 6.63 -15.61
N PHE A 463 -17.52 5.98 -16.69
CA PHE A 463 -16.63 6.50 -17.72
C PHE A 463 -17.37 6.73 -19.03
N ASP A 464 -17.45 7.98 -19.43
CA ASP A 464 -18.01 8.42 -20.70
C ASP A 464 -17.01 9.34 -21.44
N SER A 465 -17.41 9.90 -22.57
CA SER A 465 -16.56 10.84 -23.34
C SER A 465 -16.19 12.14 -22.62
N SER A 466 -16.84 12.46 -21.51
CA SER A 466 -16.61 13.63 -20.66
C SER A 466 -15.82 13.32 -19.39
N THR A 467 -15.87 12.09 -18.87
CA THR A 467 -15.15 11.68 -17.65
C THR A 467 -13.90 10.86 -17.94
N PHE A 468 -13.81 10.21 -19.11
CA PHE A 468 -12.61 9.57 -19.60
C PHE A 468 -11.73 10.57 -20.36
N LEU A 469 -11.11 11.49 -19.62
CA LEU A 469 -10.40 12.66 -20.14
C LEU A 469 -9.12 12.35 -20.94
N GLN A 470 -8.74 11.07 -21.07
CA GLN A 470 -7.47 10.64 -21.69
C GLN A 470 -6.25 11.37 -21.08
N VAL A 471 -6.32 11.60 -19.78
CA VAL A 471 -5.20 12.07 -18.94
C VAL A 471 -4.65 10.91 -18.14
N LYS A 472 -3.55 11.12 -17.42
CA LYS A 472 -3.13 10.19 -16.38
C LYS A 472 -3.87 10.51 -15.07
N GLN A 473 -4.46 9.50 -14.46
CA GLN A 473 -5.16 9.65 -13.19
C GLN A 473 -5.13 8.34 -12.42
N THR A 474 -5.37 8.41 -11.12
CA THR A 474 -5.46 7.26 -10.24
C THR A 474 -6.70 7.36 -9.38
N ILE A 475 -7.42 6.25 -9.25
CA ILE A 475 -8.58 6.13 -8.39
C ILE A 475 -8.14 5.51 -7.07
N TRP A 476 -8.47 6.19 -5.98
CA TRP A 476 -8.47 5.61 -4.64
C TRP A 476 -9.92 5.41 -4.19
N ASP A 477 -10.19 4.20 -3.72
CA ASP A 477 -11.39 3.82 -3.01
C ASP A 477 -10.96 3.00 -1.78
N ALA A 478 -11.48 3.36 -0.61
CA ALA A 478 -11.18 2.70 0.65
C ALA A 478 -12.12 1.51 0.95
N GLY A 479 -13.10 1.24 0.09
CA GLY A 479 -13.77 -0.04 -0.03
C GLY A 479 -15.27 0.07 -0.23
N GLY A 480 -15.92 -1.06 -0.37
CA GLY A 480 -17.30 -1.07 -0.83
C GLY A 480 -17.50 -2.36 -1.60
N ILE A 481 -18.47 -2.35 -2.52
CA ILE A 481 -18.49 -3.25 -3.66
C ILE A 481 -18.62 -2.33 -4.86
N ASP A 482 -17.50 -2.09 -5.51
CA ASP A 482 -17.29 -0.97 -6.40
C ASP A 482 -17.33 -1.43 -7.86
N THR A 483 -17.78 -0.56 -8.74
CA THR A 483 -18.01 -0.88 -10.15
C THR A 483 -17.31 0.13 -11.04
N PHE A 484 -16.47 -0.35 -11.93
CA PHE A 484 -16.05 0.43 -13.09
C PHE A 484 -17.04 0.19 -14.23
N ASP A 485 -17.69 1.27 -14.67
CA ASP A 485 -18.69 1.23 -15.74
C ASP A 485 -18.15 1.98 -16.97
N PHE A 486 -17.69 1.22 -17.97
CA PHE A 486 -17.18 1.73 -19.24
C PHE A 486 -18.20 1.65 -20.38
N SER A 487 -19.46 1.32 -20.08
CA SER A 487 -20.49 1.02 -21.10
C SER A 487 -20.82 2.18 -22.04
N GLU A 488 -20.49 3.42 -21.65
CA GLU A 488 -20.70 4.63 -22.46
C GLU A 488 -19.47 5.07 -23.27
N LEU A 489 -18.35 4.33 -23.18
CA LEU A 489 -17.20 4.55 -24.04
C LEU A 489 -17.46 4.02 -25.47
N PRO A 490 -16.82 4.62 -26.48
CA PRO A 490 -17.06 4.24 -27.88
C PRO A 490 -16.51 2.85 -28.20
N GLY A 491 -17.37 1.93 -28.65
CA GLY A 491 -16.97 0.59 -29.11
C GLY A 491 -16.15 0.56 -30.42
N THR A 492 -15.75 1.71 -30.97
CA THR A 492 -14.83 1.78 -32.11
C THR A 492 -13.36 1.60 -31.71
N ASN A 493 -13.06 1.70 -30.41
CA ASN A 493 -11.74 1.44 -29.87
C ASN A 493 -11.70 0.03 -29.26
N SER A 494 -10.49 -0.48 -29.06
CA SER A 494 -10.26 -1.65 -28.21
C SER A 494 -9.66 -1.17 -26.89
N TYR A 495 -10.18 -1.69 -25.78
CA TYR A 495 -9.73 -1.34 -24.44
C TYR A 495 -9.04 -2.51 -23.74
N PHE A 496 -8.21 -2.16 -22.77
CA PHE A 496 -7.68 -3.09 -21.80
C PHE A 496 -8.01 -2.56 -20.41
N PHE A 497 -8.64 -3.42 -19.62
CA PHE A 497 -9.05 -3.15 -18.27
C PHE A 497 -8.40 -4.14 -17.32
N ASP A 498 -7.82 -3.60 -16.26
CA ASP A 498 -7.09 -4.36 -15.24
C ASP A 498 -7.57 -3.88 -13.88
N MET A 499 -8.31 -4.75 -13.21
CA MET A 499 -8.97 -4.52 -11.93
C MET A 499 -8.03 -4.73 -10.73
N ASN A 500 -6.77 -5.12 -10.96
CA ASN A 500 -5.80 -5.29 -9.90
C ASN A 500 -5.36 -3.93 -9.32
N GLU A 501 -4.88 -3.93 -8.09
CA GLU A 501 -4.23 -2.75 -7.53
C GLU A 501 -2.99 -2.34 -8.37
N GLY A 502 -2.85 -1.05 -8.68
CA GLY A 502 -1.88 -0.57 -9.66
C GLY A 502 -2.24 -0.90 -11.12
N GLY A 503 -3.38 -1.55 -11.34
CA GLY A 503 -3.91 -1.94 -12.64
C GLY A 503 -4.23 -0.74 -13.52
N ARG A 504 -4.20 -0.97 -14.83
CA ARG A 504 -4.25 0.07 -15.86
C ARG A 504 -5.49 -0.09 -16.73
N ASN A 505 -6.34 0.93 -16.74
CA ASN A 505 -7.58 0.96 -17.51
C ASN A 505 -7.46 2.02 -18.61
N THR A 506 -7.29 1.58 -19.85
CA THR A 506 -7.00 2.46 -20.99
C THR A 506 -7.30 1.80 -22.34
N THR A 507 -7.12 2.51 -23.45
CA THR A 507 -7.20 1.88 -24.78
C THR A 507 -5.97 1.01 -25.02
N THR A 508 -6.12 -0.09 -25.76
CA THR A 508 -5.00 -0.96 -26.12
C THR A 508 -3.86 -0.20 -26.82
N ALA A 509 -4.19 0.82 -27.61
CA ALA A 509 -3.21 1.67 -28.29
C ALA A 509 -2.44 2.61 -27.35
N ALA A 510 -3.01 2.96 -26.19
CA ALA A 510 -2.35 3.81 -25.21
C ALA A 510 -1.35 3.02 -24.33
N ILE A 511 -1.51 1.71 -24.19
CA ILE A 511 -0.58 0.85 -23.45
C ILE A 511 0.79 0.88 -24.13
N ASN A 512 1.83 1.27 -23.40
CA ASN A 512 3.17 1.50 -23.98
C ASN A 512 3.15 2.42 -25.22
N GLY A 513 2.13 3.27 -25.35
CA GLY A 513 1.86 4.10 -26.53
C GLY A 513 2.78 5.32 -26.66
N THR A 514 3.69 5.52 -25.71
CA THR A 514 4.70 6.59 -25.75
C THR A 514 6.06 6.07 -25.29
N THR A 515 7.10 6.86 -25.57
CA THR A 515 8.48 6.55 -25.20
C THR A 515 9.15 7.71 -24.49
N PHE A 516 10.18 7.39 -23.71
CA PHE A 516 11.02 8.38 -23.05
C PHE A 516 12.46 7.87 -22.93
N ILE A 517 13.39 8.80 -22.73
CA ILE A 517 14.76 8.51 -22.30
C ILE A 517 14.85 8.96 -20.86
N ALA A 518 15.23 8.07 -19.96
CA ALA A 518 15.23 8.37 -18.54
C ALA A 518 16.33 9.39 -18.18
N PHE A 519 15.97 10.39 -17.39
CA PHE A 519 16.90 11.37 -16.87
C PHE A 519 17.98 10.67 -16.03
N GLY A 520 19.24 11.02 -16.30
CA GLY A 520 20.39 10.41 -15.61
C GLY A 520 20.72 8.97 -16.03
N ASP A 521 20.03 8.37 -17.03
CA ASP A 521 20.42 7.06 -17.56
C ASP A 521 21.65 7.16 -18.48
N PRO A 522 22.83 6.66 -18.07
CA PRO A 522 24.04 6.75 -18.87
C PRO A 522 23.99 5.90 -20.15
N SER A 523 23.06 4.94 -20.23
CA SER A 523 22.90 4.09 -21.41
C SER A 523 22.16 4.79 -22.55
N GLY A 524 21.42 5.87 -22.26
CA GLY A 524 20.59 6.58 -23.24
C GLY A 524 19.49 5.69 -23.82
N LYS A 525 19.07 4.65 -23.09
CA LYS A 525 18.09 3.67 -23.59
C LYS A 525 16.71 4.31 -23.68
N THR A 526 15.97 3.97 -24.74
CA THR A 526 14.56 4.30 -24.86
C THR A 526 13.71 3.29 -24.10
N TYR A 527 12.84 3.81 -23.23
CA TYR A 527 11.83 3.06 -22.50
C TYR A 527 10.44 3.39 -23.03
N THR A 528 9.46 2.55 -22.72
CA THR A 528 8.05 2.77 -23.05
C THR A 528 7.26 3.12 -21.80
N SER A 529 6.21 3.91 -21.96
CA SER A 529 5.20 4.17 -20.94
C SER A 529 3.82 4.33 -21.59
N ASP A 530 2.79 4.38 -20.77
CA ASP A 530 1.42 4.57 -21.24
C ASP A 530 1.18 6.02 -21.64
N LEU A 531 0.49 6.20 -22.77
CA LEU A 531 0.18 7.53 -23.30
C LEU A 531 -0.75 8.30 -22.36
N TYR A 532 -1.80 7.63 -21.87
CA TYR A 532 -2.74 8.04 -20.82
C TYR A 532 -3.31 6.81 -20.14
N VAL A 533 -3.78 6.93 -18.88
CA VAL A 533 -4.30 5.80 -18.12
C VAL A 533 -5.18 6.25 -16.96
N THR A 534 -6.22 5.47 -16.67
CA THR A 534 -6.88 5.46 -15.36
C THR A 534 -6.34 4.29 -14.56
N ALA A 535 -5.48 4.58 -13.58
CA ALA A 535 -4.88 3.58 -12.72
C ALA A 535 -5.72 3.33 -11.46
N ILE A 536 -5.56 2.16 -10.86
CA ILE A 536 -6.10 1.84 -9.52
C ILE A 536 -4.99 2.04 -8.48
N ALA A 537 -5.29 2.75 -7.39
CA ALA A 537 -4.33 2.94 -6.31
C ALA A 537 -3.99 1.62 -5.59
N TYR A 538 -2.81 1.55 -4.99
CA TYR A 538 -2.43 0.41 -4.16
C TYR A 538 -3.26 0.35 -2.87
N GLY A 539 -3.83 -0.83 -2.59
CA GLY A 539 -4.79 -1.02 -1.50
C GLY A 539 -6.25 -0.70 -1.84
N THR A 540 -6.57 -0.37 -3.09
CA THR A 540 -7.95 -0.29 -3.58
C THR A 540 -8.34 -1.60 -4.26
N ILE A 541 -9.57 -2.04 -4.00
CA ILE A 541 -10.19 -3.20 -4.64
C ILE A 541 -11.37 -2.68 -5.47
N ILE A 542 -11.49 -3.14 -6.71
CA ILE A 542 -12.65 -2.90 -7.55
C ILE A 542 -13.23 -4.26 -7.91
N GLU A 543 -14.44 -4.57 -7.46
CA GLU A 543 -15.02 -5.92 -7.58
C GLU A 543 -15.76 -6.12 -8.89
N ASN A 544 -16.25 -5.05 -9.53
CA ASN A 544 -17.12 -5.19 -10.69
C ASN A 544 -16.65 -4.35 -11.87
N LEU A 545 -16.87 -4.88 -13.07
CA LEU A 545 -16.56 -4.18 -14.31
C LEU A 545 -17.66 -4.43 -15.35
N ILE A 546 -18.05 -3.34 -16.02
CA ILE A 546 -18.87 -3.36 -17.23
C ILE A 546 -18.01 -2.81 -18.36
N GLY A 547 -17.75 -3.65 -19.36
CA GLY A 547 -16.98 -3.34 -20.56
C GLY A 547 -17.69 -2.37 -21.50
N THR A 548 -17.06 -2.14 -22.64
CA THR A 548 -17.56 -1.27 -23.70
C THR A 548 -18.38 -2.06 -24.72
N PRO A 549 -19.00 -1.41 -25.71
CA PRO A 549 -19.57 -2.12 -26.86
C PRO A 549 -18.54 -2.60 -27.91
N GLY A 550 -17.23 -2.51 -27.62
CA GLY A 550 -16.13 -2.89 -28.50
C GLY A 550 -15.35 -4.09 -27.96
N ASN A 551 -14.30 -4.50 -28.66
CA ASN A 551 -13.51 -5.66 -28.25
C ASN A 551 -12.54 -5.30 -27.11
N ASP A 552 -12.77 -5.87 -25.94
CA ASP A 552 -12.07 -5.54 -24.72
C ASP A 552 -11.23 -6.70 -24.18
N GLY A 553 -10.07 -6.37 -23.60
CA GLY A 553 -9.32 -7.29 -22.75
C GLY A 553 -9.60 -6.94 -21.29
N ILE A 554 -10.17 -7.88 -20.53
CA ILE A 554 -10.55 -7.68 -19.13
C ILE A 554 -9.79 -8.65 -18.25
N LEU A 555 -9.03 -8.11 -17.29
CA LEU A 555 -8.34 -8.84 -16.25
C LEU A 555 -8.95 -8.47 -14.89
N GLY A 556 -9.66 -9.43 -14.29
CA GLY A 556 -10.11 -9.41 -12.91
C GLY A 556 -8.96 -9.40 -11.91
N ASN A 557 -9.30 -9.27 -10.64
CA ASN A 557 -8.36 -9.37 -9.52
C ASN A 557 -8.64 -10.66 -8.73
N ASN A 558 -7.96 -10.85 -7.60
CA ASN A 558 -8.07 -12.09 -6.83
C ASN A 558 -9.29 -12.15 -5.88
N GLU A 559 -10.22 -11.20 -6.01
CA GLU A 559 -11.47 -11.15 -5.25
C GLU A 559 -12.63 -11.71 -6.09
N ALA A 560 -13.78 -11.99 -5.47
CA ALA A 560 -14.96 -12.42 -6.22
C ALA A 560 -15.49 -11.28 -7.11
N ASN A 561 -15.27 -11.38 -8.41
CA ASN A 561 -15.60 -10.34 -9.37
C ASN A 561 -16.95 -10.55 -10.06
N ARG A 562 -17.58 -9.45 -10.48
CA ARG A 562 -18.68 -9.49 -11.47
C ARG A 562 -18.27 -8.75 -12.73
N ILE A 563 -18.10 -9.49 -13.82
CA ILE A 563 -17.58 -8.95 -15.08
C ILE A 563 -18.64 -9.13 -16.17
N ILE A 564 -18.91 -8.05 -16.89
CA ILE A 564 -19.76 -8.03 -18.09
C ILE A 564 -18.91 -7.49 -19.25
N GLY A 565 -18.59 -8.33 -20.24
CA GLY A 565 -17.87 -7.90 -21.47
C GLY A 565 -18.70 -6.95 -22.32
N ALA A 566 -19.99 -7.27 -22.46
CA ALA A 566 -21.06 -6.50 -23.11
C ALA A 566 -21.25 -6.80 -24.61
N GLN A 567 -20.70 -6.00 -25.52
CA GLN A 567 -20.71 -6.34 -26.95
C GLN A 567 -19.29 -6.30 -27.46
N GLY A 568 -18.93 -7.18 -28.38
CA GLY A 568 -17.56 -7.27 -28.85
C GLY A 568 -17.09 -8.71 -28.81
N ALA A 569 -15.87 -8.95 -29.29
CA ALA A 569 -15.19 -10.20 -29.05
C ALA A 569 -14.20 -9.96 -27.90
N ASP A 570 -14.61 -10.28 -26.68
CA ASP A 570 -13.89 -9.93 -25.46
C ASP A 570 -12.97 -11.06 -25.00
N VAL A 571 -11.88 -10.70 -24.33
CA VAL A 571 -10.98 -11.65 -23.66
C VAL A 571 -11.04 -11.39 -22.17
N ILE A 572 -11.64 -12.31 -21.42
CA ILE A 572 -11.97 -12.13 -20.01
C ILE A 572 -11.23 -13.16 -19.17
N THR A 573 -10.50 -12.68 -18.16
CA THR A 573 -9.87 -13.50 -17.12
C THR A 573 -10.45 -13.05 -15.78
N GLY A 574 -11.14 -13.95 -15.06
CA GLY A 574 -11.60 -13.68 -13.68
C GLY A 574 -10.43 -13.60 -12.69
N ALA A 575 -9.41 -14.42 -12.92
CA ALA A 575 -8.29 -14.70 -12.03
C ALA A 575 -8.71 -15.60 -10.87
N ARG A 576 -8.30 -15.31 -9.63
CA ARG A 576 -8.73 -16.08 -8.45
C ARG A 576 -10.01 -15.46 -7.92
N GLY A 577 -10.88 -16.27 -7.35
CA GLY A 577 -12.12 -15.77 -6.80
C GLY A 577 -13.22 -16.76 -7.10
N ALA A 578 -14.45 -16.39 -6.74
CA ALA A 578 -15.62 -17.08 -7.28
C ALA A 578 -16.33 -16.06 -8.15
N ASP A 579 -15.93 -15.97 -9.42
CA ASP A 579 -16.32 -14.88 -10.28
C ASP A 579 -17.63 -15.17 -10.99
N VAL A 580 -18.39 -14.12 -11.30
CA VAL A 580 -19.59 -14.20 -12.14
C VAL A 580 -19.32 -13.42 -13.41
N ILE A 581 -19.20 -14.15 -14.52
CA ILE A 581 -18.75 -13.60 -15.80
C ILE A 581 -19.87 -13.74 -16.84
N THR A 582 -20.15 -12.64 -17.53
CA THR A 582 -21.04 -12.56 -18.70
C THR A 582 -20.19 -12.07 -19.87
N GLY A 583 -20.03 -12.88 -20.92
CA GLY A 583 -19.32 -12.46 -22.13
C GLY A 583 -20.10 -11.35 -22.85
N GLY A 584 -21.36 -11.66 -23.17
CA GLY A 584 -22.27 -10.77 -23.87
C GLY A 584 -22.45 -11.16 -25.33
N ILE A 585 -22.58 -10.16 -26.20
CA ILE A 585 -22.77 -10.39 -27.64
C ILE A 585 -21.42 -10.39 -28.34
N GLY A 586 -21.05 -11.53 -28.90
CA GLY A 586 -19.93 -11.70 -29.80
C GLY A 586 -19.19 -12.98 -29.47
N LYS A 587 -17.92 -13.06 -29.88
CA LYS A 587 -17.10 -14.26 -29.71
C LYS A 587 -16.15 -14.06 -28.56
N ASP A 588 -16.55 -14.52 -27.39
CA ASP A 588 -15.82 -14.23 -26.17
C ASP A 588 -14.87 -15.36 -25.79
N ILE A 589 -13.78 -14.97 -25.12
CA ILE A 589 -12.73 -15.88 -24.68
C ILE A 589 -12.60 -15.80 -23.16
N PHE A 590 -12.93 -16.90 -22.48
CA PHE A 590 -12.78 -17.04 -21.03
C PHE A 590 -11.47 -17.75 -20.71
N VAL A 591 -10.54 -17.07 -20.03
CA VAL A 591 -9.17 -17.55 -19.81
C VAL A 591 -9.02 -18.18 -18.42
N TYR A 592 -8.44 -19.38 -18.35
CA TYR A 592 -8.20 -20.13 -17.11
C TYR A 592 -6.79 -20.71 -16.99
N ALA A 593 -6.18 -20.50 -15.83
CA ALA A 593 -4.98 -21.15 -15.31
C ALA A 593 -5.30 -22.10 -14.14
N PRO A 594 -4.43 -23.08 -13.86
CA PRO A 594 -4.45 -23.78 -12.57
C PRO A 594 -4.25 -22.80 -11.42
N GLY A 595 -5.14 -22.85 -10.43
CA GLY A 595 -5.15 -21.98 -9.27
C GLY A 595 -6.20 -20.87 -9.31
N ASP A 596 -6.85 -20.65 -10.45
CA ASP A 596 -7.93 -19.67 -10.61
C ASP A 596 -9.21 -20.14 -9.89
N GLY A 597 -9.46 -21.45 -9.89
CA GLY A 597 -10.63 -22.05 -9.26
C GLY A 597 -10.39 -22.60 -7.85
N GLY A 598 -11.27 -23.51 -7.42
CA GLY A 598 -11.24 -24.08 -6.07
C GLY A 598 -11.74 -25.52 -5.95
N MET A 599 -11.67 -26.08 -4.74
CA MET A 599 -12.02 -27.49 -4.51
C MET A 599 -13.54 -27.74 -4.44
N THR A 600 -14.35 -26.69 -4.36
CA THR A 600 -15.81 -26.76 -4.29
C THR A 600 -16.42 -25.89 -5.38
N GLN A 601 -17.64 -26.20 -5.81
CA GLN A 601 -18.33 -25.41 -6.83
C GLN A 601 -18.55 -23.96 -6.38
N ALA A 602 -18.69 -23.70 -5.08
CA ALA A 602 -18.83 -22.35 -4.54
C ALA A 602 -17.55 -21.50 -4.62
N MET A 603 -16.42 -22.11 -4.97
CA MET A 603 -15.12 -21.45 -5.18
C MET A 603 -14.72 -21.46 -6.67
N ALA A 604 -15.63 -21.88 -7.55
CA ALA A 604 -15.40 -21.88 -8.98
C ALA A 604 -16.16 -20.71 -9.60
N ASP A 605 -15.70 -20.29 -10.76
CA ASP A 605 -16.38 -19.26 -11.52
C ASP A 605 -17.72 -19.73 -12.04
N THR A 606 -18.57 -18.78 -12.36
CA THR A 606 -19.85 -18.96 -13.04
C THR A 606 -19.85 -18.14 -14.32
N ILE A 607 -19.83 -18.82 -15.47
CA ILE A 607 -20.02 -18.19 -16.78
C ILE A 607 -21.50 -18.30 -17.14
N THR A 608 -22.14 -17.16 -17.33
CA THR A 608 -23.60 -17.05 -17.33
C THR A 608 -24.26 -17.19 -18.70
N ASP A 609 -23.51 -17.04 -19.79
CA ASP A 609 -24.04 -16.91 -21.14
C ASP A 609 -23.20 -17.59 -22.23
N PHE A 610 -22.32 -18.54 -21.87
CA PHE A 610 -21.46 -19.24 -22.83
C PHE A 610 -22.26 -19.87 -23.98
N ILE A 611 -21.88 -19.54 -25.22
CA ILE A 611 -22.51 -20.02 -26.46
C ILE A 611 -21.58 -21.03 -27.15
N ASP A 612 -22.00 -22.30 -27.16
CA ASP A 612 -21.34 -23.38 -27.90
C ASP A 612 -21.18 -23.05 -29.40
N GLY A 613 -19.96 -23.23 -29.91
CA GLY A 613 -19.59 -22.91 -31.29
C GLY A 613 -19.36 -21.42 -31.59
N GLU A 614 -19.52 -20.53 -30.61
CA GLU A 614 -19.23 -19.10 -30.72
C GLU A 614 -18.09 -18.69 -29.75
N ASP A 615 -18.26 -18.99 -28.47
CA ASP A 615 -17.30 -18.69 -27.40
C ASP A 615 -16.25 -19.77 -27.21
N VAL A 616 -15.13 -19.41 -26.57
CA VAL A 616 -14.00 -20.32 -26.34
C VAL A 616 -13.47 -20.20 -24.92
N ILE A 617 -13.06 -21.33 -24.35
CA ILE A 617 -12.32 -21.40 -23.11
C ILE A 617 -10.82 -21.51 -23.41
N ALA A 618 -10.05 -20.50 -23.04
CA ALA A 618 -8.61 -20.50 -23.19
C ALA A 618 -7.90 -21.09 -21.97
N LEU A 619 -7.04 -22.08 -22.19
CA LEU A 619 -6.26 -22.76 -21.17
C LEU A 619 -4.82 -22.27 -21.21
N VAL A 620 -4.31 -21.76 -20.09
CA VAL A 620 -2.95 -21.20 -19.97
C VAL A 620 -2.12 -21.99 -18.94
N ALA A 621 -0.86 -21.58 -18.77
CA ALA A 621 0.07 -22.16 -17.79
C ALA A 621 0.27 -23.68 -17.93
N GLY A 622 0.17 -24.19 -19.17
CA GLY A 622 0.41 -25.60 -19.51
C GLY A 622 -0.80 -26.52 -19.36
N LEU A 623 -1.96 -26.00 -18.98
CA LEU A 623 -3.22 -26.72 -18.93
C LEU A 623 -3.71 -27.04 -20.35
N ARG A 624 -4.26 -28.24 -20.56
CA ARG A 624 -4.80 -28.71 -21.85
C ARG A 624 -6.16 -29.35 -21.67
N PHE A 625 -6.95 -29.43 -22.75
CA PHE A 625 -8.27 -30.06 -22.73
C PHE A 625 -8.27 -31.50 -22.16
N GLN A 626 -7.23 -32.29 -22.48
CA GLN A 626 -7.07 -33.65 -21.97
C GLN A 626 -6.85 -33.74 -20.44
N ASP A 627 -6.49 -32.63 -19.80
CA ASP A 627 -6.28 -32.54 -18.36
C ASP A 627 -7.61 -32.25 -17.62
N LEU A 628 -8.70 -32.01 -18.37
CA LEU A 628 -10.01 -31.63 -17.85
C LEU A 628 -10.98 -32.81 -17.75
N GLN A 629 -11.90 -32.70 -16.80
CA GLN A 629 -13.10 -33.50 -16.64
C GLN A 629 -14.31 -32.56 -16.68
N ILE A 630 -15.17 -32.75 -17.68
CA ILE A 630 -16.43 -32.02 -17.80
C ILE A 630 -17.53 -32.85 -17.15
N GLN A 631 -18.24 -32.27 -16.17
CA GLN A 631 -19.22 -32.97 -15.34
C GLN A 631 -20.57 -32.25 -15.37
N ALA A 632 -21.67 -33.00 -15.49
CA ALA A 632 -23.02 -32.43 -15.40
C ALA A 632 -23.34 -32.02 -13.95
N VAL A 633 -23.92 -30.83 -13.79
CA VAL A 633 -24.54 -30.37 -12.54
C VAL A 633 -25.89 -29.77 -12.87
N GLY A 634 -26.97 -30.57 -12.79
CA GLY A 634 -28.29 -30.12 -13.24
C GLY A 634 -28.31 -29.94 -14.76
N ALA A 635 -28.58 -28.70 -15.22
CA ALA A 635 -28.54 -28.30 -16.64
C ALA A 635 -27.20 -27.62 -17.02
N ASP A 636 -26.26 -27.55 -16.09
CA ASP A 636 -25.01 -26.81 -16.22
C ASP A 636 -23.82 -27.78 -16.40
N SER A 637 -22.70 -27.23 -16.87
CA SER A 637 -21.43 -27.96 -17.02
C SER A 637 -20.37 -27.45 -16.06
N LEU A 638 -19.73 -28.36 -15.34
CA LEU A 638 -18.61 -28.08 -14.45
C LEU A 638 -17.29 -28.51 -15.09
N ILE A 639 -16.32 -27.60 -15.14
CA ILE A 639 -14.98 -27.83 -15.69
C ILE A 639 -14.00 -28.07 -14.55
N ARG A 640 -13.44 -29.28 -14.48
CA ARG A 640 -12.55 -29.71 -13.40
C ARG A 640 -11.19 -30.14 -13.94
N ILE A 641 -10.10 -29.74 -13.28
CA ILE A 641 -8.78 -30.32 -13.52
C ILE A 641 -8.71 -31.73 -12.91
N ALA A 642 -8.49 -32.74 -13.74
CA ALA A 642 -8.55 -34.16 -13.35
C ALA A 642 -7.50 -34.52 -12.28
N ALA A 643 -6.30 -33.95 -12.38
CA ALA A 643 -5.16 -34.30 -11.53
C ALA A 643 -5.27 -33.74 -10.10
N THR A 644 -5.84 -32.54 -9.96
CA THR A 644 -5.92 -31.82 -8.68
C THR A 644 -7.32 -31.91 -8.06
N GLY A 645 -8.34 -32.12 -8.88
CA GLY A 645 -9.75 -32.01 -8.46
C GLY A 645 -10.24 -30.57 -8.39
N GLU A 646 -9.42 -29.59 -8.74
CA GLU A 646 -9.80 -28.18 -8.80
C GLU A 646 -10.90 -27.95 -9.84
N ILE A 647 -11.88 -27.13 -9.48
CA ILE A 647 -13.01 -26.74 -10.32
C ILE A 647 -12.76 -25.32 -10.76
N LEU A 648 -12.61 -25.13 -12.08
CA LEU A 648 -12.31 -23.83 -12.69
C LEU A 648 -13.59 -23.02 -12.86
N ALA A 649 -14.59 -23.60 -13.52
CA ALA A 649 -15.81 -22.89 -13.88
C ALA A 649 -17.05 -23.79 -13.93
N THR A 650 -18.20 -23.16 -13.74
CA THR A 650 -19.53 -23.68 -14.08
C THR A 650 -20.08 -22.87 -15.25
N LEU A 651 -20.41 -23.53 -16.36
CA LEU A 651 -21.10 -22.93 -17.50
C LEU A 651 -22.61 -23.13 -17.34
N ILE A 652 -23.34 -22.04 -17.19
CA ILE A 652 -24.79 -22.07 -16.95
C ILE A 652 -25.54 -22.44 -18.24
N GLY A 653 -26.42 -23.43 -18.15
CA GLY A 653 -27.29 -23.85 -19.26
C GLY A 653 -26.59 -24.57 -20.42
N VAL A 654 -25.32 -24.93 -20.27
CA VAL A 654 -24.54 -25.67 -21.27
C VAL A 654 -24.43 -27.14 -20.85
N GLU A 655 -24.92 -28.04 -21.69
CA GLU A 655 -24.83 -29.49 -21.45
C GLU A 655 -23.40 -30.01 -21.69
N PRO A 656 -22.86 -30.90 -20.84
CA PRO A 656 -21.48 -31.38 -20.98
C PRO A 656 -21.14 -32.04 -22.32
N SER A 657 -22.15 -32.61 -22.99
CA SER A 657 -21.97 -33.25 -24.30
C SER A 657 -21.80 -32.25 -25.46
N ALA A 658 -22.17 -30.99 -25.25
CA ALA A 658 -21.92 -29.92 -26.23
C ALA A 658 -20.44 -29.53 -26.24
N LEU A 659 -19.78 -29.58 -25.07
CA LEU A 659 -18.38 -29.20 -24.92
C LEU A 659 -17.42 -30.27 -25.45
N THR A 660 -16.71 -29.92 -26.50
CA THR A 660 -15.67 -30.74 -27.16
C THR A 660 -14.33 -30.01 -27.13
N SER A 661 -13.27 -30.63 -27.65
CA SER A 661 -11.98 -29.96 -27.78
C SER A 661 -11.99 -28.72 -28.69
N ALA A 662 -13.07 -28.47 -29.45
CA ALA A 662 -13.21 -27.28 -30.30
C ALA A 662 -13.52 -26.01 -29.49
N ASP A 663 -14.13 -26.17 -28.32
CA ASP A 663 -14.52 -25.08 -27.41
C ASP A 663 -13.36 -24.64 -26.50
N PHE A 664 -12.20 -25.28 -26.67
CA PHE A 664 -11.01 -25.02 -25.87
C PHE A 664 -9.82 -24.69 -26.77
N THR A 665 -9.08 -23.66 -26.38
CA THR A 665 -7.81 -23.30 -27.00
C THR A 665 -6.68 -23.28 -25.97
N VAL A 666 -5.43 -23.37 -26.42
CA VAL A 666 -4.24 -23.24 -25.57
C VAL A 666 -3.50 -21.96 -25.98
N PHE A 667 -3.11 -21.16 -25.00
CA PHE A 667 -2.29 -19.96 -25.20
C PHE A 667 -0.85 -20.13 -24.67
#